data_AF-A0AAN8B5T7-F1
#
_entry.id   AF-A0AAN8B5T7-F1
#
_cell.length_a   1.000
_cell.length_b   1.000
_cell.length_c   1.000
_cell.angle_alpha   90.00
_cell.angle_beta   90.00
_cell.angle_gamma   90.00
#
_symmetry.space_group_name_H-M   'P 1'
#
loop_
_entity.id
_entity.type
_entity.pdbx_description
1 polymer ?
#
loop_
_entity_poly.entity_id
_entity_poly.type
_entity_poly.pdbx_seq_one_letter_code
_entity_poly.pdbx_strand_id
1 'polypeptide(L)'
;MCVSRRLEEVVKADSSCCHFLSGSGMFTPSMGAYFRQGVALQYLGRHADALAAFSSGLAQDPKSLQLLVGMVEAAMKSPLRDSLEPTYQQLQKMKLDKSPFVVVSVIGQELLTHSFHGASVVVLEAGLKIGTCSLKLRGSVFSALSSAYWSLGNVEKSVAYMQQDLEVTKTLGDQSGECRAHGNLGSALFSKGSYREALANHRNQLVLAMKLKDREAASDALSSLGHVYTAIGDYPNALASHKQCVLLARQTQCQLSEARQLGNMGAVYTALGDFTNAVQCHEQHLDIAKTMENRREEARSYSNLGSAYHSQRDFDKAISYHTRVLQLAQELGDRAIEMRAFAGLGHAARCMQDLERACQHHQHQLEIAQELQDRAAQGRASSNLGIIHQMKGEYDTALKLHKAHLSFAQELSDYAAQGRAYGNMGNAHHALGIHDQAVRFHRQELQISLEVNDRPSQASTHGNLAVAYQALGAHDRALQHYLHHLTIARELQDTQSEARALANLGNFHSCRGEYAQALPYYQQYLALAPGLQDLEGEGKVCHNLGYAHYCLGQYRDSVRYYEQDLALAKDLQDKLAQAKAYCNLGLAHKALGEYKKAEECQRYLLSLAQALDNTKAVFRAYGNLGDVCVCRGDLPGAVRFHQQQLSLAQKVNDQKMEADAYSALGSVHRMLRQLDTALSFHSQELTVRKDLGDQQGECKALGHLAAVHMALGDYATTFQCYEAQLGLAQGLRDARLEAQVHGNMGITKMNMGVFEEAIGYFEQQLAMLQQLSGTESMLDRGRAYGNLADCYDALGDYEEAIQYYEKYLTVAQSLNHVQDQGKAYRGLGNAHRSMGSLQQALVCFEKRLVVAHELGGEGGGKAQAYGELGTLHSQLGNYEQSLSCLEHQLNIARTAGDKSLEAEASDALGGVYQRMADNETALQWHQRALDIAEQTGCVRSQGRSYGNLGLTYEALGKYERAVVFQEQHLSVAAQTNDLIAKTLAYGSLGRTHHALQNYAQAVMYLQEGLRLAEQLGRREDEAKIRHRLGLSLWAGGNLEEAQHQLYRASVLFETIRHETQHNTDYKLSLFDLQTSSYQALQRVLVSLGRHDEALAIAERGRTRAFADLLVERQKGSQQTASTDPYIPVTVEHILETVNGQRAMVLYYSLAGGFLYSWLIAPGTAGVSN
;
A
#
# COMPACT_ATOMS: atom_id res chain seq x y z
N MET A 1 -45.68 70.36 30.73
CA MET A 1 -44.38 69.84 30.24
C MET A 1 -43.21 70.00 31.22
N CYS A 2 -43.15 71.00 32.13
CA CYS A 2 -42.05 71.09 33.12
C CYS A 2 -42.12 70.12 34.32
N VAL A 3 -43.27 69.50 34.61
CA VAL A 3 -43.41 68.53 35.73
C VAL A 3 -42.99 67.11 35.31
N SER A 4 -43.10 66.77 34.03
CA SER A 4 -42.72 65.45 33.49
C SER A 4 -41.19 65.26 33.42
N ARG A 5 -40.43 66.31 33.09
CA ARG A 5 -38.94 66.23 33.08
C ARG A 5 -38.31 66.09 34.47
N ARG A 6 -38.89 66.69 35.50
CA ARG A 6 -38.37 66.57 36.88
C ARG A 6 -38.63 65.20 37.53
N LEU A 7 -39.62 64.44 37.05
CA LEU A 7 -39.87 63.07 37.50
C LEU A 7 -38.97 62.05 36.80
N GLU A 8 -38.62 62.27 35.53
CA GLU A 8 -37.66 61.42 34.81
C GLU A 8 -36.22 61.54 35.35
N GLU A 9 -35.80 62.71 35.85
CA GLU A 9 -34.48 62.87 36.45
C GLU A 9 -34.36 62.23 37.85
N VAL A 10 -35.43 62.19 38.63
CA VAL A 10 -35.45 61.51 39.95
C VAL A 10 -35.47 59.99 39.80
N VAL A 11 -36.16 59.46 38.78
CA VAL A 11 -36.16 58.01 38.47
C VAL A 11 -34.84 57.58 37.83
N LYS A 12 -34.18 58.44 37.04
CA LYS A 12 -32.84 58.16 36.50
C LYS A 12 -31.78 58.09 37.60
N ALA A 13 -31.80 59.01 38.57
CA ALA A 13 -30.82 59.04 39.66
C ALA A 13 -30.88 57.78 40.56
N ASP A 14 -32.07 57.24 40.84
CA ASP A 14 -32.21 56.01 41.62
C ASP A 14 -31.94 54.74 40.78
N SER A 15 -32.24 54.74 39.47
CA SER A 15 -31.98 53.59 38.60
C SER A 15 -30.49 53.31 38.36
N SER A 16 -29.65 54.35 38.35
CA SER A 16 -28.18 54.21 38.22
C SER A 16 -27.49 53.65 39.47
N CYS A 17 -28.15 53.64 40.63
CA CYS A 17 -27.59 53.08 41.88
C CYS A 17 -27.85 51.58 42.06
N CYS A 18 -28.75 50.96 41.30
CA CYS A 18 -29.07 49.53 41.48
C CYS A 18 -28.28 48.58 40.57
N HIS A 19 -27.55 49.07 39.57
CA HIS A 19 -26.81 48.20 38.62
C HIS A 19 -25.33 47.98 38.93
N PHE A 20 -24.79 48.61 39.98
CA PHE A 20 -23.45 48.33 40.49
C PHE A 20 -23.53 48.28 42.01
N LEU A 21 -23.71 47.11 42.61
CA LEU A 21 -23.35 46.78 44.01
C LEU A 21 -23.65 45.29 44.29
N SER A 22 -23.03 44.39 43.52
CA SER A 22 -22.81 43.01 43.95
C SER A 22 -21.50 42.95 44.73
N GLY A 23 -21.51 43.51 45.93
CA GLY A 23 -20.34 43.56 46.81
C GLY A 23 -20.57 44.53 47.96
N SER A 24 -20.59 43.99 49.18
CA SER A 24 -20.63 44.69 50.47
C SER A 24 -21.90 45.46 50.88
N GLY A 25 -22.58 44.92 51.90
CA GLY A 25 -23.02 45.62 53.12
C GLY A 25 -23.93 46.86 53.03
N MET A 26 -25.17 46.69 53.50
CA MET A 26 -26.07 47.70 54.08
C MET A 26 -26.51 48.88 53.19
N PHE A 27 -27.74 48.81 52.67
CA PHE A 27 -28.81 49.82 52.81
C PHE A 27 -30.08 49.26 52.15
N THR A 28 -31.03 48.77 52.95
CA THR A 28 -32.37 48.43 52.47
C THR A 28 -33.16 49.73 52.29
N PRO A 29 -33.74 50.01 51.11
CA PRO A 29 -34.53 51.22 50.91
C PRO A 29 -35.74 51.22 51.85
N SER A 30 -36.02 52.37 52.46
CA SER A 30 -37.10 52.53 53.45
C SER A 30 -38.47 52.23 52.84
N MET A 31 -39.43 51.77 53.65
CA MET A 31 -40.80 51.44 53.22
C MET A 31 -41.46 52.53 52.35
N GLY A 32 -41.17 53.80 52.63
CA GLY A 32 -41.65 54.94 51.84
C GLY A 32 -41.06 55.05 50.43
N ALA A 33 -39.88 54.48 50.17
CA ALA A 33 -39.24 54.48 48.85
C ALA A 33 -39.97 53.55 47.87
N TYR A 34 -40.30 52.31 48.28
CA TYR A 34 -41.05 51.37 47.44
C TYR A 34 -42.45 51.89 47.10
N PHE A 35 -43.13 52.52 48.05
CA PHE A 35 -44.45 53.12 47.80
C PHE A 35 -44.36 54.27 46.78
N ARG A 36 -43.39 55.18 46.93
CA ARG A 36 -43.18 56.30 45.98
C ARG A 36 -42.80 55.81 44.59
N GLN A 37 -41.94 54.78 44.52
CA GLN A 37 -41.53 54.16 43.27
C GLN A 37 -42.71 53.49 42.55
N GLY A 38 -43.53 52.71 43.27
CA GLY A 38 -44.71 52.06 42.72
C GLY A 38 -45.72 53.07 42.16
N VAL A 39 -46.01 54.15 42.90
CA VAL A 39 -46.90 55.21 42.44
C VAL A 39 -46.33 55.93 41.21
N ALA A 40 -45.03 56.23 41.20
CA ALA A 40 -44.38 56.88 40.05
C ALA A 40 -44.44 56.00 38.79
N LEU A 41 -44.12 54.71 38.89
CA LEU A 41 -44.20 53.76 37.79
C LEU A 41 -45.63 53.58 37.25
N GLN A 42 -46.62 53.61 38.15
CA GLN A 42 -48.03 53.58 37.79
C GLN A 42 -48.44 54.80 36.94
N TYR A 43 -47.99 56.01 37.29
CA TYR A 43 -48.24 57.23 36.49
C TYR A 43 -47.52 57.22 35.14
N LEU A 44 -46.42 56.47 35.01
CA LEU A 44 -45.69 56.28 33.76
C LEU A 44 -46.31 55.17 32.88
N GLY A 45 -47.42 54.57 33.28
CA GLY A 45 -48.08 53.48 32.54
C GLY A 45 -47.35 52.13 32.62
N ARG A 46 -46.28 52.03 33.41
CA ARG A 46 -45.51 50.80 33.63
C ARG A 46 -46.12 49.96 34.75
N HIS A 47 -47.35 49.50 34.53
CA HIS A 47 -48.16 48.88 35.58
C HIS A 47 -47.56 47.58 36.14
N ALA A 48 -46.95 46.72 35.32
CA ALA A 48 -46.31 45.49 35.79
C ALA A 48 -45.11 45.76 36.72
N ASP A 49 -44.29 46.76 36.39
CA ASP A 49 -43.15 47.17 37.22
C ASP A 49 -43.61 47.85 38.52
N ALA A 50 -44.71 48.61 38.47
CA ALA A 50 -45.33 49.19 39.66
C ALA A 50 -45.78 48.10 40.65
N LEU A 51 -46.43 47.04 40.15
CA LEU A 51 -46.85 45.88 40.96
C LEU A 51 -45.66 45.12 41.55
N ALA A 52 -44.57 44.98 40.79
CA ALA A 52 -43.32 44.40 41.28
C ALA A 52 -42.68 45.25 42.41
N ALA A 53 -42.73 46.57 42.31
CA ALA A 53 -42.23 47.48 43.34
C ALA A 53 -43.07 47.43 44.63
N PHE A 54 -44.40 47.46 44.52
CA PHE A 54 -45.29 47.37 45.68
C PHE A 54 -45.18 46.01 46.40
N SER A 55 -45.15 44.90 45.65
CA SER A 55 -44.97 43.56 46.22
C SER A 55 -43.61 43.38 46.89
N SER A 56 -42.53 43.93 46.33
CA SER A 56 -41.21 43.95 46.96
C SER A 56 -41.22 44.71 48.30
N GLY A 57 -41.95 45.82 48.39
CA GLY A 57 -42.19 46.52 49.65
C GLY A 57 -42.98 45.68 50.67
N LEU A 58 -44.05 45.00 50.22
CA LEU A 58 -44.86 44.10 51.07
C LEU A 58 -44.08 42.89 51.57
N ALA A 59 -43.09 42.40 50.82
CA ALA A 59 -42.21 41.34 51.28
C ALA A 59 -41.31 41.77 52.46
N GLN A 60 -40.99 43.06 52.58
CA GLN A 60 -40.22 43.61 53.70
C GLN A 60 -41.10 43.94 54.90
N ASP A 61 -42.31 44.48 54.66
CA ASP A 61 -43.30 44.74 55.71
C ASP A 61 -44.69 44.21 55.31
N PRO A 62 -44.97 42.93 55.61
CA PRO A 62 -46.24 42.30 55.26
C PRO A 62 -47.47 42.93 55.93
N LYS A 63 -47.29 43.73 57.00
CA LYS A 63 -48.41 44.33 57.75
C LYS A 63 -48.83 45.69 57.19
N SER A 64 -48.11 46.22 56.20
CA SER A 64 -48.40 47.54 55.63
C SER A 64 -49.66 47.53 54.77
N LEU A 65 -50.76 48.02 55.35
CA LEU A 65 -52.01 48.27 54.64
C LEU A 65 -51.84 49.29 53.50
N GLN A 66 -50.93 50.25 53.65
CA GLN A 66 -50.71 51.30 52.64
C GLN A 66 -50.12 50.71 51.34
N LEU A 67 -49.14 49.81 51.46
CA LEU A 67 -48.56 49.13 50.29
C LEU A 67 -49.56 48.14 49.67
N LEU A 68 -50.36 47.45 50.48
CA LEU A 68 -51.37 46.50 49.99
C LEU A 68 -52.48 47.21 49.21
N VAL A 69 -53.02 48.30 49.75
CA VAL A 69 -54.03 49.12 49.07
C VAL A 69 -53.45 49.76 47.81
N GLY A 70 -52.22 50.28 47.88
CA GLY A 70 -51.52 50.83 46.71
C GLY A 70 -51.31 49.79 45.59
N MET A 71 -50.97 48.55 45.93
CA MET A 71 -50.82 47.46 44.98
C MET A 71 -52.16 47.10 44.31
N VAL A 72 -53.24 46.98 45.09
CA VAL A 72 -54.58 46.69 44.55
C VAL A 72 -55.04 47.82 43.65
N GLU A 73 -54.87 49.07 44.07
CA GLU A 73 -55.24 50.24 43.26
C GLU A 73 -54.44 50.29 41.94
N ALA A 74 -53.15 50.00 41.98
CA ALA A 74 -52.31 49.90 40.80
C ALA A 74 -52.76 48.78 39.86
N ALA A 75 -53.18 47.63 40.41
CA ALA A 75 -53.69 46.51 39.63
C ALA A 75 -55.05 46.85 38.98
N MET A 76 -55.97 47.49 39.71
CA MET A 76 -57.29 47.90 39.20
C MET A 76 -57.22 49.03 38.18
N LYS A 77 -56.13 49.81 38.16
CA LYS A 77 -55.85 50.84 37.14
C LYS A 77 -55.02 50.30 35.97
N SER A 78 -54.66 49.03 35.98
CA SER A 78 -53.89 48.38 34.92
C SER A 78 -54.79 47.68 33.90
N PRO A 79 -54.25 47.26 32.74
CA PRO A 79 -54.96 46.40 31.79
C PRO A 79 -55.42 45.06 32.38
N LEU A 80 -54.91 44.65 33.56
CA LEU A 80 -55.31 43.42 34.25
C LEU A 80 -56.66 43.54 34.96
N ARG A 81 -57.27 44.75 35.01
CA ARG A 81 -58.52 44.99 35.73
C ARG A 81 -59.63 44.02 35.33
N ASP A 82 -59.81 43.80 34.04
CA ASP A 82 -60.94 43.02 33.52
C ASP A 82 -60.87 41.54 33.96
N SER A 83 -59.67 40.99 34.17
CA SER A 83 -59.48 39.63 34.69
C SER A 83 -59.39 39.57 36.22
N LEU A 84 -58.80 40.59 36.86
CA LEU A 84 -58.57 40.60 38.31
C LEU A 84 -59.80 41.02 39.12
N GLU A 85 -60.62 41.94 38.62
CA GLU A 85 -61.77 42.52 39.34
C GLU A 85 -62.79 41.46 39.80
N PRO A 86 -63.24 40.51 38.96
CA PRO A 86 -64.16 39.45 39.40
C PRO A 86 -63.56 38.59 40.52
N THR A 87 -62.29 38.22 40.37
CA THR A 87 -61.53 37.40 41.32
C THR A 87 -61.35 38.14 42.64
N TYR A 88 -61.05 39.45 42.60
CA TYR A 88 -60.88 40.27 43.79
C TYR A 88 -62.20 40.48 44.55
N GLN A 89 -63.32 40.68 43.85
CA GLN A 89 -64.65 40.73 44.48
C GLN A 89 -65.01 39.40 45.16
N GLN A 90 -64.58 38.28 44.60
CA GLN A 90 -64.73 36.97 45.24
C GLN A 90 -63.85 36.83 46.48
N LEU A 91 -62.60 37.31 46.44
CA LEU A 91 -61.72 37.35 47.63
C LEU A 91 -62.31 38.20 48.76
N GLN A 92 -62.95 39.33 48.44
CA GLN A 92 -63.67 40.16 49.43
C GLN A 92 -64.84 39.41 50.07
N LYS A 93 -65.64 38.68 49.27
CA LYS A 93 -66.71 37.81 49.80
C LYS A 93 -66.18 36.71 50.72
N MET A 94 -64.99 36.20 50.43
CA MET A 94 -64.30 35.17 51.22
C MET A 94 -63.47 35.75 52.40
N LYS A 95 -63.44 37.09 52.58
CA LYS A 95 -62.62 37.81 53.58
C LYS A 95 -61.11 37.55 53.47
N LEU A 96 -60.62 37.30 52.25
CA LEU A 96 -59.20 37.05 51.94
C LEU A 96 -58.51 38.26 51.30
N ASP A 97 -59.25 39.33 51.00
CA ASP A 97 -58.78 40.58 50.40
C ASP A 97 -57.77 41.36 51.25
N LYS A 98 -57.71 41.07 52.55
CA LYS A 98 -56.73 41.65 53.49
C LYS A 98 -55.49 40.78 53.70
N SER A 99 -55.43 39.58 53.10
CA SER A 99 -54.26 38.72 53.18
C SER A 99 -53.22 39.17 52.15
N PRO A 100 -52.06 39.72 52.59
CA PRO A 100 -51.04 40.17 51.67
C PRO A 100 -50.53 39.02 50.78
N PHE A 101 -50.40 37.82 51.34
CA PHE A 101 -50.01 36.62 50.59
C PHE A 101 -50.99 36.32 49.46
N VAL A 102 -52.30 36.26 49.74
CA VAL A 102 -53.32 35.86 48.75
C VAL A 102 -53.41 36.90 47.64
N VAL A 103 -53.46 38.19 48.00
CA VAL A 103 -53.55 39.29 47.02
C VAL A 103 -52.30 39.33 46.13
N VAL A 104 -51.11 39.22 46.72
CA VAL A 104 -49.84 39.20 45.96
C VAL A 104 -49.79 37.98 45.04
N SER A 105 -50.20 36.80 45.51
CA SER A 105 -50.17 35.56 44.72
C SER A 105 -51.13 35.60 43.54
N VAL A 106 -52.36 36.09 43.74
CA VAL A 106 -53.37 36.21 42.67
C VAL A 106 -52.92 37.23 41.62
N ILE A 107 -52.40 38.40 42.04
CA ILE A 107 -51.85 39.38 41.11
C ILE A 107 -50.64 38.81 40.34
N GLY A 108 -49.78 38.05 41.02
CA GLY A 108 -48.64 37.38 40.38
C GLY A 108 -49.06 36.34 39.33
N GLN A 109 -50.11 35.56 39.59
CA GLN A 109 -50.66 34.60 38.64
C GLN A 109 -51.34 35.29 37.45
N GLU A 110 -52.08 36.38 37.68
CA GLU A 110 -52.67 37.17 36.59
C GLU A 110 -51.59 37.81 35.70
N LEU A 111 -50.52 38.34 36.30
CA LEU A 111 -49.36 38.84 35.55
C LEU A 111 -48.74 37.75 34.67
N LEU A 112 -48.66 36.51 35.16
CA LEU A 112 -48.18 35.37 34.40
C LEU A 112 -49.10 35.04 33.22
N THR A 113 -50.42 35.02 33.42
CA THR A 113 -51.41 34.77 32.36
C THR A 113 -51.32 35.80 31.24
N HIS A 114 -51.01 37.06 31.57
CA HIS A 114 -50.80 38.15 30.59
C HIS A 114 -49.35 38.26 30.08
N SER A 115 -48.53 37.23 30.28
CA SER A 115 -47.15 37.13 29.77
C SER A 115 -46.14 38.15 30.32
N PHE A 116 -46.43 38.78 31.47
CA PHE A 116 -45.48 39.65 32.17
C PHE A 116 -44.53 38.85 33.07
N HIS A 117 -43.78 37.91 32.46
CA HIS A 117 -43.03 36.88 33.18
C HIS A 117 -42.00 37.42 34.20
N GLY A 118 -41.28 38.49 33.85
CA GLY A 118 -40.30 39.10 34.76
C GLY A 118 -40.94 39.71 36.00
N ALA A 119 -42.02 40.48 35.83
CA ALA A 119 -42.77 41.06 36.93
C ALA A 119 -43.50 39.98 37.75
N SER A 120 -44.05 38.94 37.11
CA SER A 120 -44.72 37.84 37.82
C SER A 120 -43.75 37.09 38.74
N VAL A 121 -42.49 36.86 38.32
CA VAL A 121 -41.48 36.23 39.19
C VAL A 121 -41.24 37.08 40.44
N VAL A 122 -41.00 38.38 40.28
CA VAL A 122 -40.75 39.29 41.42
C VAL A 122 -41.93 39.30 42.38
N VAL A 123 -43.15 39.40 41.85
CA VAL A 123 -44.39 39.43 42.64
C VAL A 123 -44.63 38.10 43.36
N LEU A 124 -44.47 36.96 42.69
CA LEU A 124 -44.69 35.63 43.28
C LEU A 124 -43.60 35.27 44.30
N GLU A 125 -42.34 35.65 44.09
CA GLU A 125 -41.26 35.49 45.07
C GLU A 125 -41.49 36.36 46.31
N ALA A 126 -42.00 37.59 46.12
CA ALA A 126 -42.44 38.43 47.23
C ALA A 126 -43.57 37.75 48.03
N GLY A 127 -44.51 37.09 47.34
CA GLY A 127 -45.54 36.25 47.96
C GLY A 127 -44.94 35.14 48.84
N LEU A 128 -43.94 34.40 48.35
CA LEU A 128 -43.24 33.39 49.15
C LEU A 128 -42.53 33.96 50.38
N LYS A 129 -41.96 35.17 50.29
CA LYS A 129 -41.29 35.85 51.42
C LYS A 129 -42.28 36.31 52.49
N ILE A 130 -43.46 36.78 52.09
CA ILE A 130 -44.57 37.10 53.00
C ILE A 130 -44.99 35.85 53.79
N GLY A 131 -45.05 34.71 53.10
CA GLY A 131 -45.34 33.40 53.69
C GLY A 131 -46.81 33.12 53.96
N THR A 132 -47.16 31.84 54.07
CA THR A 132 -48.50 31.35 54.42
C THR A 132 -48.39 30.03 55.18
N CYS A 133 -49.35 29.75 56.06
CA CYS A 133 -49.48 28.46 56.73
C CYS A 133 -50.23 27.42 55.86
N SER A 134 -50.87 27.85 54.76
CA SER A 134 -51.59 26.93 53.86
C SER A 134 -50.65 26.32 52.84
N LEU A 135 -50.37 25.01 53.00
CA LEU A 135 -49.59 24.23 52.04
C LEU A 135 -50.19 24.28 50.62
N LYS A 136 -51.52 24.25 50.49
CA LYS A 136 -52.21 24.30 49.19
C LYS A 136 -51.97 25.63 48.46
N LEU A 137 -52.08 26.76 49.17
CA LEU A 137 -51.81 28.07 48.58
C LEU A 137 -50.33 28.23 48.23
N ARG A 138 -49.43 27.71 49.08
CA ARG A 138 -47.99 27.70 48.81
C ARG A 138 -47.62 26.87 47.58
N GLY A 139 -48.21 25.69 47.41
CA GLY A 139 -48.04 24.84 46.22
C GLY A 139 -48.46 25.57 44.93
N SER A 140 -49.61 26.25 44.95
CA SER A 140 -50.06 27.03 43.78
C SER A 140 -49.07 28.13 43.35
N VAL A 141 -48.33 28.72 44.31
CA VAL A 141 -47.28 29.70 44.03
C VAL A 141 -46.03 29.04 43.46
N PHE A 142 -45.64 27.84 43.95
CA PHE A 142 -44.54 27.08 43.34
C PHE A 142 -44.85 26.66 41.90
N SER A 143 -46.08 26.24 41.62
CA SER A 143 -46.54 25.91 40.27
C SER A 143 -46.52 27.13 39.33
N ALA A 144 -46.96 28.30 39.82
CA ALA A 144 -46.89 29.55 39.05
C ALA A 144 -45.44 30.04 38.85
N LEU A 145 -44.60 29.97 39.89
CA LEU A 145 -43.19 30.36 39.80
C LEU A 145 -42.40 29.47 38.84
N SER A 146 -42.62 28.16 38.87
CA SER A 146 -41.98 27.26 37.92
C SER A 146 -42.36 27.61 36.48
N SER A 147 -43.65 27.84 36.21
CA SER A 147 -44.13 28.27 34.89
C SER A 147 -43.57 29.63 34.45
N ALA A 148 -43.44 30.58 35.38
CA ALA A 148 -42.86 31.89 35.11
C ALA A 148 -41.35 31.80 34.80
N TYR A 149 -40.60 31.03 35.59
CA TYR A 149 -39.18 30.79 35.37
C TYR A 149 -38.90 29.99 34.10
N TRP A 150 -39.78 29.03 33.77
CA TRP A 150 -39.76 28.33 32.49
C TRP A 150 -39.89 29.29 31.31
N SER A 151 -40.85 30.20 31.38
CA SER A 151 -41.10 31.20 30.33
C SER A 151 -39.96 32.21 30.18
N LEU A 152 -39.19 32.46 31.25
CA LEU A 152 -37.96 33.27 31.22
C LEU A 152 -36.72 32.49 30.77
N GLY A 153 -36.83 31.18 30.48
CA GLY A 153 -35.72 30.33 30.08
C GLY A 153 -34.80 29.88 31.22
N ASN A 154 -35.14 30.15 32.48
CA ASN A 154 -34.35 29.67 33.63
C ASN A 154 -34.82 28.28 34.07
N VAL A 155 -34.34 27.27 33.35
CA VAL A 155 -34.72 25.86 33.54
C VAL A 155 -34.33 25.35 34.93
N GLU A 156 -33.20 25.76 35.49
CA GLU A 156 -32.74 25.27 36.80
C GLU A 156 -33.69 25.67 37.94
N LYS A 157 -34.03 26.97 38.03
CA LYS A 157 -34.99 27.44 39.04
C LYS A 157 -36.38 26.87 38.78
N SER A 158 -36.78 26.76 37.52
CA SER A 158 -38.05 26.13 37.15
C SER A 158 -38.13 24.70 37.69
N VAL A 159 -37.13 23.87 37.44
CA VAL A 159 -37.06 22.47 37.92
C VAL A 159 -37.10 22.41 39.46
N ALA A 160 -36.37 23.30 40.15
CA ALA A 160 -36.37 23.35 41.61
C ALA A 160 -37.77 23.65 42.19
N TYR A 161 -38.50 24.61 41.60
CA TYR A 161 -39.88 24.90 42.02
C TYR A 161 -40.86 23.80 41.63
N MET A 162 -40.67 23.12 40.48
CA MET A 162 -41.49 21.96 40.10
C MET A 162 -41.30 20.77 41.06
N GLN A 163 -40.09 20.55 41.56
CA GLN A 163 -39.82 19.54 42.58
C GLN A 163 -40.52 19.87 43.91
N GLN A 164 -40.50 21.14 44.32
CA GLN A 164 -41.22 21.59 45.51
C GLN A 164 -42.75 21.47 45.34
N ASP A 165 -43.30 21.80 44.16
CA ASP A 165 -44.72 21.62 43.85
C ASP A 165 -45.12 20.13 43.90
N LEU A 166 -44.28 19.25 43.35
CA LEU A 166 -44.48 17.80 43.41
C LEU A 166 -44.49 17.25 44.86
N GLU A 167 -43.58 17.74 45.71
CA GLU A 167 -43.54 17.34 47.11
C GLU A 167 -44.79 17.80 47.88
N VAL A 168 -45.21 19.06 47.66
CA VAL A 168 -46.43 19.60 48.27
C VAL A 168 -47.68 18.84 47.82
N THR A 169 -47.84 18.56 46.52
CA THR A 169 -48.99 17.81 46.01
C THR A 169 -49.05 16.37 46.54
N LYS A 170 -47.89 15.71 46.69
CA LYS A 170 -47.80 14.39 47.35
C LYS A 170 -48.20 14.42 48.82
N THR A 171 -47.73 15.40 49.58
CA THR A 171 -48.09 15.54 51.01
C THR A 171 -49.58 15.84 51.21
N LEU A 172 -50.21 16.55 50.27
CA LEU A 172 -51.64 16.85 50.28
C LEU A 172 -52.52 15.70 49.77
N GLY A 173 -51.94 14.66 49.15
CA GLY A 173 -52.69 13.58 48.49
C GLY A 173 -53.46 14.03 47.24
N ASP A 174 -53.06 15.15 46.62
CA ASP A 174 -53.70 15.68 45.41
C ASP A 174 -53.18 14.97 44.17
N GLN A 175 -53.86 13.90 43.77
CA GLN A 175 -53.47 13.08 42.61
C GLN A 175 -53.52 13.85 41.28
N SER A 176 -54.40 14.85 41.13
CA SER A 176 -54.47 15.67 39.91
C SER A 176 -53.31 16.66 39.86
N GLY A 177 -52.98 17.27 40.99
CA GLY A 177 -51.78 18.10 41.15
C GLY A 177 -50.49 17.31 40.90
N GLU A 178 -50.38 16.10 41.47
CA GLU A 178 -49.22 15.22 41.31
C GLU A 178 -49.01 14.82 39.83
N CYS A 179 -50.10 14.49 39.12
CA CYS A 179 -50.06 14.18 37.69
C CYS A 179 -49.49 15.35 36.87
N ARG A 180 -49.99 16.57 37.13
CA ARG A 180 -49.54 17.79 36.43
C ARG A 180 -48.08 18.13 36.75
N ALA A 181 -47.70 18.04 38.03
CA ALA A 181 -46.34 18.31 38.48
C ALA A 181 -45.34 17.33 37.84
N HIS A 182 -45.68 16.04 37.75
CA HIS A 182 -44.85 15.06 37.03
C HIS A 182 -44.71 15.38 35.53
N GLY A 183 -45.76 15.82 34.85
CA GLY A 183 -45.69 16.20 33.43
C GLY A 183 -44.83 17.45 33.16
N ASN A 184 -45.00 18.48 33.99
CA ASN A 184 -44.20 19.70 33.92
C ASN A 184 -42.72 19.41 34.21
N LEU A 185 -42.44 18.66 35.28
CA LEU A 185 -41.08 18.27 35.66
C LEU A 185 -40.44 17.39 34.59
N GLY A 186 -41.18 16.44 34.02
CA GLY A 186 -40.72 15.61 32.92
C GLY A 186 -40.30 16.42 31.70
N SER A 187 -41.12 17.39 31.29
CA SER A 187 -40.85 18.27 30.13
C SER A 187 -39.63 19.16 30.37
N ALA A 188 -39.48 19.68 31.60
CA ALA A 188 -38.34 20.49 31.97
C ALA A 188 -37.04 19.68 32.02
N LEU A 189 -37.08 18.46 32.56
CA LEU A 189 -35.94 17.54 32.59
C LEU A 189 -35.56 17.04 31.19
N PHE A 190 -36.54 16.82 30.31
CA PHE A 190 -36.29 16.48 28.90
C PHE A 190 -35.53 17.61 28.21
N SER A 191 -35.94 18.86 28.42
CA SER A 191 -35.28 20.03 27.84
C SER A 191 -33.88 20.28 28.42
N LYS A 192 -33.62 19.81 29.64
CA LYS A 192 -32.28 19.79 30.25
C LYS A 192 -31.38 18.66 29.71
N GLY A 193 -31.93 17.71 28.95
CA GLY A 193 -31.22 16.52 28.47
C GLY A 193 -31.13 15.39 29.51
N SER A 194 -31.81 15.51 30.66
CA SER A 194 -31.86 14.47 31.71
C SER A 194 -32.90 13.40 31.37
N TYR A 195 -32.71 12.69 30.26
CA TYR A 195 -33.72 11.81 29.66
C TYR A 195 -34.19 10.69 30.59
N ARG A 196 -33.31 10.12 31.42
CA ARG A 196 -33.67 9.04 32.36
C ARG A 196 -34.66 9.50 33.42
N GLU A 197 -34.47 10.71 33.96
CA GLU A 197 -35.37 11.29 34.97
C GLU A 197 -36.66 11.80 34.33
N ALA A 198 -36.58 12.36 33.11
CA ALA A 198 -37.76 12.74 32.34
C ALA A 198 -38.67 11.53 32.06
N LEU A 199 -38.05 10.40 31.66
CA LEU A 199 -38.75 9.14 31.39
C LEU A 199 -39.46 8.61 32.66
N ALA A 200 -38.81 8.68 33.82
CA ALA A 200 -39.43 8.29 35.09
C ALA A 200 -40.64 9.17 35.43
N ASN A 201 -40.52 10.49 35.25
CA ASN A 201 -41.60 11.43 35.54
C ASN A 201 -42.80 11.27 34.58
N HIS A 202 -42.58 11.14 33.28
CA HIS A 202 -43.67 10.91 32.33
C HIS A 202 -44.33 9.53 32.47
N ARG A 203 -43.59 8.49 32.90
CA ARG A 203 -44.20 7.20 33.28
C ARG A 203 -45.12 7.35 34.50
N ASN A 204 -44.69 8.09 35.52
CA ASN A 204 -45.53 8.35 36.69
C ASN A 204 -46.78 9.18 36.33
N GLN A 205 -46.61 10.20 35.48
CA GLN A 205 -47.73 10.98 34.91
C GLN A 205 -48.73 10.06 34.21
N LEU A 206 -48.27 9.16 33.34
CA LEU A 206 -49.14 8.22 32.62
C LEU A 206 -49.91 7.30 33.58
N VAL A 207 -49.24 6.75 34.60
CA VAL A 207 -49.88 5.88 35.60
C VAL A 207 -50.96 6.63 36.38
N LEU A 208 -50.69 7.87 36.79
CA LEU A 208 -51.66 8.71 37.51
C LEU A 208 -52.83 9.12 36.61
N ALA A 209 -52.56 9.53 35.37
CA ALA A 209 -53.60 9.87 34.39
C ALA A 209 -54.55 8.68 34.13
N MET A 210 -54.01 7.47 33.99
CA MET A 210 -54.80 6.24 33.83
C MET A 210 -55.66 5.95 35.07
N LYS A 211 -55.13 6.14 36.29
CA LYS A 211 -55.91 6.00 37.54
C LYS A 211 -57.05 7.00 37.64
N LEU A 212 -56.80 8.25 37.24
CA LEU A 212 -57.77 9.34 37.23
C LEU A 212 -58.78 9.24 36.06
N LYS A 213 -58.57 8.30 35.12
CA LYS A 213 -59.32 8.18 33.85
C LYS A 213 -59.27 9.46 33.00
N ASP A 214 -58.20 10.23 33.14
CA ASP A 214 -57.95 11.44 32.36
C ASP A 214 -57.26 11.06 31.04
N ARG A 215 -58.04 11.09 29.95
CA ARG A 215 -57.57 10.69 28.63
C ARG A 215 -56.65 11.74 28.00
N GLU A 216 -56.83 13.02 28.30
CA GLU A 216 -55.99 14.09 27.76
C GLU A 216 -54.60 14.04 28.41
N ALA A 217 -54.53 13.96 29.74
CA ALA A 217 -53.26 13.82 30.44
C ALA A 217 -52.51 12.54 30.07
N ALA A 218 -53.22 11.44 29.80
CA ALA A 218 -52.62 10.19 29.32
C ALA A 218 -52.05 10.33 27.91
N SER A 219 -52.77 11.03 27.01
CA SER A 219 -52.30 11.32 25.65
C SER A 219 -51.03 12.18 25.66
N ASP A 220 -50.99 13.21 26.50
CA ASP A 220 -49.83 14.10 26.64
C ASP A 220 -48.62 13.37 27.21
N ALA A 221 -48.84 12.51 28.22
CA ALA A 221 -47.78 11.67 28.78
C ALA A 221 -47.21 10.69 27.75
N LEU A 222 -48.06 10.03 26.95
CA LEU A 222 -47.63 9.12 25.88
C LEU A 222 -46.88 9.85 24.76
N SER A 223 -47.35 11.03 24.37
CA SER A 223 -46.64 11.88 23.39
C SER A 223 -45.25 12.25 23.89
N SER A 224 -45.15 12.68 25.15
CA SER A 224 -43.89 13.08 25.78
C SER A 224 -42.94 11.89 25.95
N LEU A 225 -43.45 10.72 26.35
CA LEU A 225 -42.69 9.48 26.39
C LEU A 225 -42.14 9.11 25.01
N GLY A 226 -42.95 9.25 23.96
CA GLY A 226 -42.52 9.03 22.59
C GLY A 226 -41.32 9.91 22.20
N HIS A 227 -41.34 11.19 22.55
CA HIS A 227 -40.22 12.11 22.32
C HIS A 227 -38.97 11.74 23.14
N VAL A 228 -39.15 11.38 24.42
CA VAL A 228 -38.04 10.95 25.28
C VAL A 228 -37.39 9.66 24.78
N TYR A 229 -38.18 8.65 24.40
CA TYR A 229 -37.65 7.41 23.82
C TYR A 229 -36.95 7.66 22.48
N THR A 230 -37.48 8.54 21.64
CA THR A 230 -36.83 8.94 20.38
C THR A 230 -35.47 9.59 20.64
N ALA A 231 -35.38 10.48 21.64
CA ALA A 231 -34.12 11.12 22.02
C ALA A 231 -33.08 10.16 22.62
N ILE A 232 -33.51 9.08 23.28
CA ILE A 232 -32.62 8.03 23.80
C ILE A 232 -32.20 7.03 22.70
N GLY A 233 -32.91 7.00 21.57
CA GLY A 233 -32.70 6.03 20.49
C GLY A 233 -33.46 4.70 20.67
N ASP A 234 -34.38 4.63 21.64
CA ASP A 234 -35.25 3.47 21.84
C ASP A 234 -36.50 3.57 20.95
N TYR A 235 -36.28 3.44 19.65
CA TYR A 235 -37.32 3.59 18.64
C TYR A 235 -38.50 2.62 18.77
N PRO A 236 -38.34 1.35 19.18
CA PRO A 236 -39.47 0.45 19.41
C PRO A 236 -40.45 0.97 20.47
N ASN A 237 -39.94 1.47 21.60
CA ASN A 237 -40.79 2.03 22.66
C ASN A 237 -41.36 3.40 22.28
N ALA A 238 -40.63 4.20 21.48
CA ALA A 238 -41.14 5.45 20.91
C ALA A 238 -42.34 5.19 19.99
N LEU A 239 -42.23 4.23 19.07
CA LEU A 239 -43.32 3.82 18.19
C LEU A 239 -44.52 3.30 18.98
N ALA A 240 -44.30 2.46 19.99
CA ALA A 240 -45.37 1.95 20.83
C ALA A 240 -46.14 3.09 21.53
N SER A 241 -45.41 4.06 22.09
CA SER A 241 -45.99 5.22 22.79
C SER A 241 -46.81 6.11 21.84
N HIS A 242 -46.26 6.44 20.67
CA HIS A 242 -46.97 7.24 19.68
C HIS A 242 -48.17 6.50 19.07
N LYS A 243 -48.07 5.18 18.81
CA LYS A 243 -49.21 4.35 18.35
C LYS A 243 -50.36 4.35 19.36
N GLN A 244 -50.07 4.20 20.65
CA GLN A 244 -51.08 4.28 21.70
C GLN A 244 -51.71 5.68 21.77
N CYS A 245 -50.91 6.73 21.58
CA CYS A 245 -51.40 8.11 21.52
C CYS A 245 -52.35 8.35 20.33
N VAL A 246 -52.03 7.81 19.14
CA VAL A 246 -52.92 7.84 17.96
C VAL A 246 -54.26 7.15 18.24
N LEU A 247 -54.23 5.98 18.90
CA LEU A 247 -55.46 5.26 19.27
C LEU A 247 -56.34 6.06 20.22
N LEU A 248 -55.74 6.73 21.21
CA LEU A 248 -56.48 7.62 22.13
C LEU A 248 -57.05 8.84 21.40
N ALA A 249 -56.29 9.47 20.51
CA ALA A 249 -56.75 10.61 19.72
C ALA A 249 -57.95 10.26 18.82
N ARG A 250 -57.95 9.04 18.23
CA ARG A 250 -59.11 8.52 17.47
C ARG A 250 -60.33 8.32 18.36
N GLN A 251 -60.15 7.81 19.58
CA GLN A 251 -61.25 7.60 20.54
C GLN A 251 -61.83 8.92 21.05
N THR A 252 -61.02 9.98 21.18
CA THR A 252 -61.47 11.32 21.57
C THR A 252 -61.90 12.18 20.37
N GLN A 253 -61.85 11.63 19.14
CA GLN A 253 -62.16 12.33 17.88
C GLN A 253 -61.37 13.63 17.66
N CYS A 254 -60.14 13.70 18.19
CA CYS A 254 -59.27 14.87 18.01
C CYS A 254 -58.36 14.68 16.79
N GLN A 255 -58.84 15.14 15.62
CA GLN A 255 -58.12 15.04 14.35
C GLN A 255 -56.74 15.72 14.37
N LEU A 256 -56.60 16.86 15.06
CA LEU A 256 -55.32 17.56 15.17
C LEU A 256 -54.26 16.72 15.89
N SER A 257 -54.65 16.08 17.00
CA SER A 257 -53.75 15.22 17.77
C SER A 257 -53.39 13.97 16.98
N GLU A 258 -54.36 13.35 16.28
CA GLU A 258 -54.09 12.21 15.40
C GLU A 258 -53.05 12.56 14.32
N ALA A 259 -53.26 13.66 13.59
CA ALA A 259 -52.37 14.17 12.56
C ALA A 259 -50.93 14.35 13.09
N ARG A 260 -50.77 15.03 14.23
CA ARG A 260 -49.46 15.29 14.84
C ARG A 260 -48.75 14.02 15.28
N GLN A 261 -49.47 13.05 15.82
CA GLN A 261 -48.87 11.80 16.27
C GLN A 261 -48.49 10.89 15.10
N LEU A 262 -49.26 10.87 14.01
CA LEU A 262 -48.87 10.21 12.75
C LEU A 262 -47.59 10.83 12.18
N GLY A 263 -47.50 12.17 12.20
CA GLY A 263 -46.28 12.88 11.84
C GLY A 263 -45.07 12.50 12.70
N ASN A 264 -45.25 12.40 14.03
CA ASN A 264 -44.18 11.95 14.93
C ASN A 264 -43.79 10.48 14.68
N MET A 265 -44.76 9.60 14.45
CA MET A 265 -44.49 8.20 14.09
C MET A 265 -43.67 8.09 12.80
N GLY A 266 -44.01 8.87 11.77
CA GLY A 266 -43.25 8.89 10.52
C GLY A 266 -41.80 9.36 10.72
N ALA A 267 -41.57 10.32 11.61
CA ALA A 267 -40.22 10.74 11.98
C ALA A 267 -39.42 9.62 12.68
N VAL A 268 -40.07 8.85 13.57
CA VAL A 268 -39.43 7.68 14.22
C VAL A 268 -39.13 6.57 13.20
N TYR A 269 -40.06 6.29 12.27
CA TYR A 269 -39.81 5.35 11.18
C TYR A 269 -38.66 5.79 10.27
N THR A 270 -38.54 7.10 10.00
CA THR A 270 -37.41 7.66 9.26
C THR A 270 -36.09 7.44 10.01
N ALA A 271 -36.06 7.63 11.33
CA ALA A 271 -34.88 7.38 12.16
C ALA A 271 -34.50 5.90 12.25
N LEU A 272 -35.47 4.98 12.12
CA LEU A 272 -35.26 3.54 12.02
C LEU A 272 -34.73 3.07 10.65
N GLY A 273 -34.77 3.92 9.63
CA GLY A 273 -34.46 3.53 8.24
C GLY A 273 -35.61 2.82 7.52
N ASP A 274 -36.78 2.65 8.16
CA ASP A 274 -37.98 2.10 7.50
C ASP A 274 -38.74 3.23 6.80
N PHE A 275 -38.20 3.63 5.66
CA PHE A 275 -38.72 4.77 4.94
C PHE A 275 -40.08 4.51 4.30
N THR A 276 -40.43 3.25 4.03
CA THR A 276 -41.73 2.88 3.46
C THR A 276 -42.86 3.20 4.43
N ASN A 277 -42.74 2.79 5.68
CA ASN A 277 -43.74 3.09 6.71
C ASN A 277 -43.70 4.57 7.12
N ALA A 278 -42.53 5.23 7.03
CA ALA A 278 -42.42 6.66 7.26
C ALA A 278 -43.27 7.48 6.28
N VAL A 279 -43.14 7.21 4.97
CA VAL A 279 -43.91 7.88 3.92
C VAL A 279 -45.41 7.66 4.13
N GLN A 280 -45.84 6.43 4.40
CA GLN A 280 -47.26 6.13 4.66
C GLN A 280 -47.83 6.93 5.85
N CYS A 281 -47.09 7.04 6.95
CA CYS A 281 -47.52 7.82 8.11
C CYS A 281 -47.63 9.32 7.76
N HIS A 282 -46.70 9.85 6.97
CA HIS A 282 -46.71 11.25 6.56
C HIS A 282 -47.77 11.57 5.50
N GLU A 283 -48.10 10.64 4.62
CA GLU A 283 -49.24 10.75 3.69
C GLU A 283 -50.57 10.79 4.46
N GLN A 284 -50.75 9.92 5.46
CA GLN A 284 -51.93 9.97 6.33
C GLN A 284 -52.00 11.28 7.13
N HIS A 285 -50.87 11.79 7.63
CA HIS A 285 -50.79 13.11 8.27
C HIS A 285 -51.22 14.21 7.30
N LEU A 286 -50.75 14.17 6.06
CA LEU A 286 -51.11 15.15 5.02
C LEU A 286 -52.60 15.12 4.69
N ASP A 287 -53.20 13.93 4.56
CA ASP A 287 -54.62 13.78 4.25
C ASP A 287 -55.51 14.36 5.36
N ILE A 288 -55.18 14.09 6.63
CA ILE A 288 -55.91 14.67 7.76
C ILE A 288 -55.71 16.19 7.78
N ALA A 289 -54.50 16.69 7.54
CA ALA A 289 -54.24 18.14 7.50
C ALA A 289 -55.06 18.85 6.40
N LYS A 290 -55.23 18.21 5.23
CA LYS A 290 -56.07 18.71 4.13
C LYS A 290 -57.55 18.69 4.47
N THR A 291 -58.05 17.62 5.07
CA THR A 291 -59.47 17.53 5.48
C THR A 291 -59.84 18.55 6.56
N MET A 292 -58.87 18.91 7.41
CA MET A 292 -59.01 19.99 8.41
C MET A 292 -58.83 21.40 7.82
N GLU A 293 -58.49 21.53 6.54
CA GLU A 293 -58.12 22.79 5.88
C GLU A 293 -57.01 23.58 6.61
N ASN A 294 -56.14 22.89 7.37
CA ASN A 294 -55.10 23.51 8.16
C ASN A 294 -53.79 23.62 7.37
N ARG A 295 -53.62 24.75 6.68
CA ARG A 295 -52.44 25.04 5.84
C ARG A 295 -51.09 24.94 6.58
N ARG A 296 -51.03 25.25 7.87
CA ARG A 296 -49.79 25.12 8.66
C ARG A 296 -49.40 23.66 8.89
N GLU A 297 -50.38 22.79 9.17
CA GLU A 297 -50.14 21.35 9.31
C GLU A 297 -49.91 20.67 7.95
N GLU A 298 -50.51 21.19 6.87
CA GLU A 298 -50.20 20.79 5.48
C GLU A 298 -48.72 21.08 5.15
N ALA A 299 -48.22 22.27 5.48
CA ALA A 299 -46.81 22.61 5.30
C ALA A 299 -45.89 21.69 6.14
N ARG A 300 -46.29 21.34 7.37
CA ARG A 300 -45.53 20.44 8.25
C ARG A 300 -45.45 19.02 7.70
N SER A 301 -46.56 18.46 7.24
CA SER A 301 -46.61 17.13 6.64
C SER A 301 -45.80 17.05 5.34
N TYR A 302 -45.91 18.06 4.46
CA TYR A 302 -45.05 18.15 3.28
C TYR A 302 -43.55 18.27 3.62
N SER A 303 -43.20 19.03 4.66
CA SER A 303 -41.80 19.12 5.11
C SER A 303 -41.27 17.78 5.60
N ASN A 304 -42.09 17.00 6.30
CA ASN A 304 -41.72 15.67 6.78
C ASN A 304 -41.62 14.65 5.63
N LEU A 305 -42.53 14.70 4.64
CA LEU A 305 -42.41 13.92 3.41
C LEU A 305 -41.12 14.24 2.66
N GLY A 306 -40.78 15.53 2.53
CA GLY A 306 -39.52 15.97 1.93
C GLY A 306 -38.30 15.36 2.62
N SER A 307 -38.27 15.38 3.96
CA SER A 307 -37.21 14.74 4.76
C SER A 307 -37.18 13.22 4.60
N ALA A 308 -38.34 12.54 4.55
CA ALA A 308 -38.40 11.09 4.39
C ALA A 308 -37.88 10.65 3.01
N TYR A 309 -38.27 11.35 1.93
CA TYR A 309 -37.74 11.09 0.58
C TYR A 309 -36.26 11.47 0.45
N HIS A 310 -35.80 12.51 1.15
CA HIS A 310 -34.37 12.83 1.25
C HIS A 310 -33.59 11.65 1.85
N SER A 311 -34.08 11.05 2.94
CA SER A 311 -33.47 9.86 3.57
C SER A 311 -33.54 8.61 2.67
N GLN A 312 -34.57 8.47 1.82
CA GLN A 312 -34.65 7.44 0.77
C GLN A 312 -33.68 7.68 -0.40
N ARG A 313 -32.98 8.83 -0.44
CA ARG A 313 -32.16 9.30 -1.57
C ARG A 313 -32.95 9.59 -2.86
N ASP A 314 -34.27 9.76 -2.77
CA ASP A 314 -35.11 10.27 -3.86
C ASP A 314 -35.16 11.80 -3.77
N PHE A 315 -34.07 12.42 -4.25
CA PHE A 315 -33.87 13.87 -4.11
C PHE A 315 -34.84 14.69 -4.96
N ASP A 316 -35.29 14.15 -6.11
CA ASP A 316 -36.28 14.81 -6.97
C ASP A 316 -37.61 14.99 -6.23
N LYS A 317 -38.12 13.93 -5.60
CA LYS A 317 -39.35 14.05 -4.79
C LYS A 317 -39.12 14.94 -3.57
N ALA A 318 -37.98 14.85 -2.90
CA ALA A 318 -37.67 15.71 -1.77
C ALA A 318 -37.73 17.21 -2.15
N ILE A 319 -37.14 17.58 -3.29
CA ILE A 319 -37.20 18.96 -3.83
C ILE A 319 -38.64 19.35 -4.14
N SER A 320 -39.43 18.47 -4.76
CA SER A 320 -40.83 18.77 -5.09
C SER A 320 -41.66 19.10 -3.85
N TYR A 321 -41.51 18.32 -2.77
CA TYR A 321 -42.23 18.55 -1.52
C TYR A 321 -41.74 19.79 -0.78
N HIS A 322 -40.43 20.02 -0.68
CA HIS A 322 -39.92 21.25 -0.06
C HIS A 322 -40.27 22.51 -0.87
N THR A 323 -40.37 22.42 -2.19
CA THR A 323 -40.88 23.51 -3.03
C THR A 323 -42.35 23.80 -2.71
N ARG A 324 -43.16 22.77 -2.46
CA ARG A 324 -44.55 22.96 -2.02
C ARG A 324 -44.64 23.60 -0.64
N VAL A 325 -43.76 23.23 0.29
CA VAL A 325 -43.65 23.91 1.60
C VAL A 325 -43.30 25.39 1.43
N LEU A 326 -42.37 25.72 0.53
CA LEU A 326 -41.97 27.09 0.25
C LEU A 326 -43.16 27.93 -0.26
N GLN A 327 -43.94 27.39 -1.20
CA GLN A 327 -45.16 28.04 -1.72
C GLN A 327 -46.17 28.30 -0.60
N LEU A 328 -46.48 27.28 0.21
CA LEU A 328 -47.41 27.42 1.33
C LEU A 328 -46.91 28.43 2.37
N ALA A 329 -45.61 28.48 2.64
CA ALA A 329 -45.01 29.44 3.56
C ALA A 329 -45.19 30.89 3.08
N GLN A 330 -45.00 31.13 1.78
CA GLN A 330 -45.20 32.43 1.15
C GLN A 330 -46.68 32.84 1.14
N GLU A 331 -47.60 31.91 0.86
CA GLU A 331 -49.04 32.13 0.95
C GLU A 331 -49.47 32.51 2.39
N LEU A 332 -48.84 31.91 3.40
CA LEU A 332 -49.11 32.18 4.82
C LEU A 332 -48.40 33.43 5.37
N GLY A 333 -47.41 33.97 4.65
CA GLY A 333 -46.52 35.01 5.15
C GLY A 333 -45.65 34.55 6.35
N ASP A 334 -45.41 33.25 6.50
CA ASP A 334 -44.69 32.68 7.65
C ASP A 334 -43.20 32.47 7.33
N ARG A 335 -42.39 33.48 7.70
CA ARG A 335 -40.93 33.48 7.47
C ARG A 335 -40.22 32.29 8.12
N ALA A 336 -40.73 31.73 9.23
CA ALA A 336 -40.09 30.60 9.91
C ALA A 336 -40.30 29.28 9.16
N ILE A 337 -41.46 29.09 8.51
CA ILE A 337 -41.69 27.95 7.61
C ILE A 337 -40.86 28.13 6.33
N GLU A 338 -40.79 29.35 5.80
CA GLU A 338 -40.01 29.68 4.60
C GLU A 338 -38.52 29.34 4.78
N MET A 339 -37.93 29.76 5.90
CA MET A 339 -36.56 29.42 6.28
C MET A 339 -36.32 27.90 6.32
N ARG A 340 -37.26 27.12 6.87
CA ARG A 340 -37.14 25.65 6.93
C ARG A 340 -37.26 25.02 5.54
N ALA A 341 -38.10 25.55 4.66
CA ALA A 341 -38.21 25.10 3.28
C ALA A 341 -36.88 25.31 2.52
N PHE A 342 -36.27 26.49 2.65
CA PHE A 342 -34.95 26.76 2.08
C PHE A 342 -33.85 25.85 2.64
N ALA A 343 -33.88 25.53 3.94
CA ALA A 343 -32.95 24.58 4.53
C ALA A 343 -33.07 23.17 3.90
N GLY A 344 -34.30 22.68 3.73
CA GLY A 344 -34.57 21.38 3.10
C GLY A 344 -34.20 21.33 1.63
N LEU A 345 -34.53 22.39 0.86
CA LEU A 345 -34.12 22.54 -0.53
C LEU A 345 -32.60 22.58 -0.68
N GLY A 346 -31.91 23.32 0.19
CA GLY A 346 -30.44 23.40 0.21
C GLY A 346 -29.79 22.04 0.48
N HIS A 347 -30.36 21.25 1.41
CA HIS A 347 -29.88 19.89 1.70
C HIS A 347 -30.08 18.94 0.53
N ALA A 348 -31.26 18.93 -0.10
CA ALA A 348 -31.54 18.08 -1.25
C ALA A 348 -30.68 18.46 -2.47
N ALA A 349 -30.54 19.75 -2.77
CA ALA A 349 -29.70 20.25 -3.86
C ALA A 349 -28.21 19.88 -3.66
N ARG A 350 -27.71 20.00 -2.42
CA ARG A 350 -26.32 19.60 -2.08
C ARG A 350 -26.08 18.10 -2.34
N CYS A 351 -27.03 17.25 -1.99
CA CYS A 351 -26.91 15.80 -2.21
C CYS A 351 -26.98 15.41 -3.70
N MET A 352 -27.64 16.22 -4.55
CA MET A 352 -27.58 16.08 -6.01
C MET A 352 -26.31 16.68 -6.65
N GLN A 353 -25.39 17.21 -5.84
CA GLN A 353 -24.22 17.98 -6.30
C GLN A 353 -24.54 19.25 -7.10
N ASP A 354 -25.76 19.78 -7.00
CA ASP A 354 -26.10 21.12 -7.51
C ASP A 354 -25.64 22.17 -6.49
N LEU A 355 -24.32 22.40 -6.45
CA LEU A 355 -23.67 23.27 -5.46
C LEU A 355 -24.04 24.75 -5.63
N GLU A 356 -24.51 25.16 -6.81
CA GLU A 356 -24.95 26.54 -7.06
C GLU A 356 -26.30 26.81 -6.40
N ARG A 357 -27.32 25.98 -6.68
CA ARG A 357 -28.64 26.14 -6.07
C ARG A 357 -28.59 25.90 -4.56
N ALA A 358 -27.81 24.92 -4.11
CA ALA A 358 -27.64 24.66 -2.67
C ALA A 358 -27.08 25.90 -1.94
N CYS A 359 -26.13 26.60 -2.56
CA CYS A 359 -25.55 27.82 -2.01
C CYS A 359 -26.60 28.94 -1.92
N GLN A 360 -27.39 29.16 -2.99
CA GLN A 360 -28.46 30.16 -3.01
C GLN A 360 -29.54 29.89 -1.94
N HIS A 361 -29.98 28.63 -1.81
CA HIS A 361 -31.00 28.27 -0.82
C HIS A 361 -30.51 28.49 0.62
N HIS A 362 -29.26 28.11 0.94
CA HIS A 362 -28.72 28.36 2.29
C HIS A 362 -28.36 29.83 2.55
N GLN A 363 -28.09 30.64 1.51
CA GLN A 363 -27.97 32.09 1.65
C GLN A 363 -29.31 32.72 2.03
N HIS A 364 -30.40 32.38 1.34
CA HIS A 364 -31.74 32.83 1.74
C HIS A 364 -32.14 32.33 3.13
N GLN A 365 -31.78 31.10 3.49
CA GLN A 365 -31.97 30.60 4.85
C GLN A 365 -31.25 31.50 5.88
N LEU A 366 -30.01 31.90 5.58
CA LEU A 366 -29.21 32.77 6.47
C LEU A 366 -29.80 34.18 6.59
N GLU A 367 -30.25 34.78 5.48
CA GLU A 367 -30.91 36.08 5.45
C GLU A 367 -32.16 36.10 6.34
N ILE A 368 -33.04 35.12 6.17
CA ILE A 368 -34.25 35.01 7.00
C ILE A 368 -33.90 34.75 8.47
N ALA A 369 -32.88 33.93 8.75
CA ALA A 369 -32.42 33.70 10.12
C ALA A 369 -31.85 34.97 10.78
N GLN A 370 -31.29 35.89 10.00
CA GLN A 370 -30.87 37.22 10.48
C GLN A 370 -32.07 38.12 10.78
N GLU A 371 -33.06 38.14 9.89
CA GLU A 371 -34.33 38.88 10.10
C GLU A 371 -35.05 38.43 11.38
N LEU A 372 -35.12 37.11 11.60
CA LEU A 372 -35.76 36.51 12.78
C LEU A 372 -34.88 36.57 14.05
N GLN A 373 -33.63 37.02 13.93
CA GLN A 373 -32.62 37.00 15.01
C GLN A 373 -32.39 35.59 15.62
N ASP A 374 -32.63 34.52 14.84
CA ASP A 374 -32.42 33.14 15.27
C ASP A 374 -30.93 32.76 15.11
N ARG A 375 -30.17 32.90 16.20
CA ARG A 375 -28.74 32.55 16.26
C ARG A 375 -28.46 31.08 15.93
N ALA A 376 -29.35 30.17 16.31
CA ALA A 376 -29.17 28.75 16.05
C ALA A 376 -29.34 28.43 14.55
N ALA A 377 -30.32 29.05 13.90
CA ALA A 377 -30.50 28.94 12.45
C ALA A 377 -29.35 29.61 11.66
N GLN A 378 -28.84 30.76 12.12
CA GLN A 378 -27.65 31.40 11.54
C GLN A 378 -26.43 30.47 11.58
N GLY A 379 -26.21 29.80 12.72
CA GLY A 379 -25.16 28.78 12.86
C GLY A 379 -25.33 27.61 11.89
N ARG A 380 -26.53 27.02 11.81
CA ARG A 380 -26.82 25.90 10.89
C ARG A 380 -26.62 26.29 9.42
N ALA A 381 -27.13 27.45 9.00
CA ALA A 381 -26.96 27.94 7.64
C ALA A 381 -25.48 28.21 7.29
N SER A 382 -24.73 28.83 8.21
CA SER A 382 -23.29 29.07 8.06
C SER A 382 -22.51 27.76 7.93
N SER A 383 -22.83 26.75 8.74
CA SER A 383 -22.21 25.42 8.65
C SER A 383 -22.45 24.76 7.29
N ASN A 384 -23.70 24.75 6.81
CA ASN A 384 -24.03 24.17 5.51
C ASN A 384 -23.38 24.90 4.33
N LEU A 385 -23.36 26.24 4.37
CA LEU A 385 -22.62 27.04 3.39
C LEU A 385 -21.13 26.70 3.41
N GLY A 386 -20.54 26.55 4.60
CA GLY A 386 -19.13 26.16 4.74
C GLY A 386 -18.83 24.81 4.08
N ILE A 387 -19.70 23.80 4.28
CA ILE A 387 -19.58 22.49 3.61
C ILE A 387 -19.66 22.64 2.08
N ILE A 388 -20.59 23.47 1.57
CA ILE A 388 -20.74 23.69 0.13
C ILE A 388 -19.49 24.38 -0.46
N HIS A 389 -18.95 25.40 0.21
CA HIS A 389 -17.71 26.05 -0.22
C HIS A 389 -16.52 25.08 -0.16
N GLN A 390 -16.46 24.18 0.83
CA GLN A 390 -15.46 23.11 0.88
C GLN A 390 -15.61 22.13 -0.31
N MET A 391 -16.83 21.77 -0.70
CA MET A 391 -17.08 20.94 -1.89
C MET A 391 -16.72 21.65 -3.20
N LYS A 392 -16.81 22.98 -3.25
CA LYS A 392 -16.34 23.80 -4.38
C LYS A 392 -14.81 24.00 -4.42
N GLY A 393 -14.09 23.58 -3.38
CA GLY A 393 -12.64 23.80 -3.23
C GLY A 393 -12.25 25.17 -2.68
N GLU A 394 -13.22 25.96 -2.22
CA GLU A 394 -12.99 27.30 -1.64
C GLU A 394 -12.77 27.19 -0.12
N TYR A 395 -11.65 26.62 0.29
CA TYR A 395 -11.42 26.25 1.69
C TYR A 395 -11.31 27.46 2.64
N ASP A 396 -10.78 28.61 2.18
CA ASP A 396 -10.66 29.81 3.01
C ASP A 396 -12.02 30.42 3.38
N THR A 397 -12.99 30.42 2.44
CA THR A 397 -14.35 30.88 2.71
C THR A 397 -15.08 29.89 3.61
N ALA A 398 -14.89 28.59 3.39
CA ALA A 398 -15.40 27.54 4.27
C ALA A 398 -14.92 27.71 5.72
N LEU A 399 -13.61 27.96 5.92
CA LEU A 399 -13.05 28.19 7.26
C LEU A 399 -13.64 29.44 7.94
N LYS A 400 -13.90 30.52 7.21
CA LYS A 400 -14.57 31.71 7.76
C LYS A 400 -16.00 31.39 8.22
N LEU A 401 -16.74 30.64 7.41
CA LEU A 401 -18.11 30.22 7.73
C LEU A 401 -18.17 29.23 8.91
N HIS A 402 -17.24 28.29 9.00
CA HIS A 402 -17.15 27.37 10.14
C HIS A 402 -16.73 28.10 11.44
N LYS A 403 -15.86 29.12 11.36
CA LYS A 403 -15.57 29.99 12.51
C LYS A 403 -16.80 30.79 12.96
N ALA A 404 -17.61 31.28 12.04
CA ALA A 404 -18.88 31.93 12.38
C ALA A 404 -19.87 30.95 13.03
N HIS A 405 -19.97 29.73 12.51
CA HIS A 405 -20.76 28.67 13.14
C HIS A 405 -20.27 28.38 14.58
N LEU A 406 -18.95 28.30 14.80
CA LEU A 406 -18.36 28.11 16.12
C LEU A 406 -18.71 29.25 17.08
N SER A 407 -18.64 30.52 16.64
CA SER A 407 -18.99 31.65 17.51
C SER A 407 -20.45 31.62 17.94
N PHE A 408 -21.38 31.30 17.02
CA PHE A 408 -22.79 31.13 17.38
C PHE A 408 -23.01 29.96 18.35
N ALA A 409 -22.32 28.83 18.14
CA ALA A 409 -22.40 27.68 19.03
C ALA A 409 -21.85 27.97 20.44
N GLN A 410 -20.83 28.83 20.54
CA GLN A 410 -20.30 29.32 21.83
C GLN A 410 -21.28 30.26 22.53
N GLU A 411 -21.88 31.21 21.80
CA GLU A 411 -22.92 32.11 22.34
C GLU A 411 -24.11 31.33 22.93
N LEU A 412 -24.50 30.24 22.25
CA LEU A 412 -25.61 29.37 22.68
C LEU A 412 -25.21 28.31 23.71
N SER A 413 -23.91 28.21 24.06
CA SER A 413 -23.37 27.11 24.88
C SER A 413 -23.73 25.70 24.37
N ASP A 414 -23.86 25.54 23.04
CA ASP A 414 -24.16 24.26 22.38
C ASP A 414 -22.85 23.51 22.09
N TYR A 415 -22.43 22.68 23.04
CA TYR A 415 -21.21 21.88 22.92
C TYR A 415 -21.23 20.94 21.70
N ALA A 416 -22.38 20.34 21.37
CA ALA A 416 -22.48 19.45 20.22
C ALA A 416 -22.26 20.21 18.90
N ALA A 417 -22.80 21.42 18.77
CA ALA A 417 -22.54 22.28 17.62
C ALA A 417 -21.08 22.76 17.55
N GLN A 418 -20.44 23.05 18.70
CA GLN A 418 -19.01 23.36 18.74
C GLN A 418 -18.16 22.21 18.21
N GLY A 419 -18.45 20.97 18.63
CA GLY A 419 -17.80 19.76 18.12
C GLY A 419 -17.88 19.66 16.58
N ARG A 420 -19.09 19.79 16.02
CA ARG A 420 -19.29 19.79 14.55
C ARG A 420 -18.53 20.91 13.83
N ALA A 421 -18.44 22.09 14.45
CA ALA A 421 -17.69 23.21 13.87
C ALA A 421 -16.18 22.89 13.80
N TYR A 422 -15.61 22.36 14.88
CA TYR A 422 -14.21 21.92 14.90
C TYR A 422 -13.93 20.79 13.92
N GLY A 423 -14.81 19.79 13.82
CA GLY A 423 -14.67 18.70 12.86
C GLY A 423 -14.65 19.18 11.40
N ASN A 424 -15.57 20.08 11.05
CA ASN A 424 -15.60 20.68 9.71
C ASN A 424 -14.35 21.53 9.43
N MET A 425 -13.86 22.30 10.41
CA MET A 425 -12.58 23.01 10.27
C MET A 425 -11.41 22.03 10.07
N GLY A 426 -11.41 20.90 10.80
CA GLY A 426 -10.42 19.84 10.63
C GLY A 426 -10.41 19.27 9.21
N ASN A 427 -11.59 18.98 8.67
CA ASN A 427 -11.75 18.50 7.29
C ASN A 427 -11.28 19.54 6.26
N ALA A 428 -11.61 20.82 6.44
CA ALA A 428 -11.15 21.89 5.55
C ALA A 428 -9.62 22.07 5.61
N HIS A 429 -9.01 21.99 6.79
CA HIS A 429 -7.55 22.03 6.93
C HIS A 429 -6.87 20.79 6.34
N HIS A 430 -7.48 19.62 6.46
CA HIS A 430 -6.99 18.40 5.82
C HIS A 430 -7.01 18.54 4.29
N ALA A 431 -8.09 19.07 3.72
CA ALA A 431 -8.21 19.31 2.28
C ALA A 431 -7.21 20.37 1.76
N LEU A 432 -6.81 21.34 2.60
CA LEU A 432 -5.73 22.29 2.33
C LEU A 432 -4.31 21.69 2.41
N GLY A 433 -4.17 20.42 2.82
CA GLY A 433 -2.87 19.78 3.05
C GLY A 433 -2.18 20.17 4.36
N ILE A 434 -2.85 20.95 5.23
CA ILE A 434 -2.30 21.42 6.52
C ILE A 434 -2.70 20.42 7.61
N HIS A 435 -2.10 19.23 7.56
CA HIS A 435 -2.52 18.09 8.37
C HIS A 435 -2.31 18.28 9.89
N ASP A 436 -1.32 19.06 10.32
CA ASP A 436 -1.11 19.36 11.75
C ASP A 436 -2.28 20.13 12.38
N GLN A 437 -2.84 21.10 11.64
CA GLN A 437 -4.00 21.86 12.10
C GLN A 437 -5.27 20.99 12.07
N ALA A 438 -5.39 20.11 11.08
CA ALA A 438 -6.49 19.14 11.02
C ALA A 438 -6.50 18.24 12.27
N VAL A 439 -5.35 17.67 12.65
CA VAL A 439 -5.23 16.86 13.88
C VAL A 439 -5.61 17.66 15.12
N ARG A 440 -5.19 18.93 15.22
CA ARG A 440 -5.54 19.79 16.36
C ARG A 440 -7.04 19.98 16.51
N PHE A 441 -7.74 20.30 15.42
CA PHE A 441 -9.18 20.53 15.46
C PHE A 441 -9.98 19.24 15.67
N HIS A 442 -9.59 18.12 15.04
CA HIS A 442 -10.25 16.83 15.30
C HIS A 442 -10.00 16.31 16.72
N ARG A 443 -8.87 16.63 17.35
CA ARG A 443 -8.67 16.32 18.79
C ARG A 443 -9.63 17.12 19.68
N GLN A 444 -9.92 18.37 19.34
CA GLN A 444 -10.90 19.19 20.06
C GLN A 444 -12.33 18.64 19.87
N GLU A 445 -12.69 18.27 18.64
CA GLU A 445 -13.94 17.56 18.34
C GLU A 445 -14.06 16.27 19.16
N LEU A 446 -12.99 15.45 19.21
CA LEU A 446 -12.99 14.20 19.96
C LEU A 446 -13.21 14.45 21.45
N GLN A 447 -12.51 15.42 22.04
CA GLN A 447 -12.68 15.78 23.45
C GLN A 447 -14.12 16.18 23.76
N ILE A 448 -14.73 17.04 22.94
CA ILE A 448 -16.11 17.46 23.11
C ILE A 448 -17.07 16.27 22.95
N SER A 449 -16.85 15.41 21.94
CA SER A 449 -17.70 14.23 21.72
C SER A 449 -17.62 13.21 22.87
N LEU A 450 -16.49 13.15 23.58
CA LEU A 450 -16.35 12.37 24.81
C LEU A 450 -17.11 13.02 25.98
N GLU A 451 -16.99 14.33 26.15
CA GLU A 451 -17.72 15.09 27.19
C GLU A 451 -19.24 15.01 27.02
N VAL A 452 -19.73 15.02 25.77
CA VAL A 452 -21.16 14.93 25.44
C VAL A 452 -21.64 13.47 25.29
N ASN A 453 -20.74 12.48 25.40
CA ASN A 453 -21.01 11.06 25.17
C ASN A 453 -21.65 10.74 23.80
N ASP A 454 -21.27 11.48 22.76
CA ASP A 454 -21.73 11.26 21.38
C ASP A 454 -20.86 10.20 20.69
N ARG A 455 -21.25 8.93 20.87
CA ARG A 455 -20.54 7.76 20.31
C ARG A 455 -20.42 7.79 18.77
N PRO A 456 -21.47 8.12 17.99
CA PRO A 456 -21.34 8.28 16.53
C PRO A 456 -20.30 9.32 16.12
N SER A 457 -20.29 10.50 16.77
CA SER A 457 -19.29 11.53 16.48
C SER A 457 -17.87 11.09 16.86
N GLN A 458 -17.71 10.35 17.96
CA GLN A 458 -16.40 9.77 18.33
C GLN A 458 -15.86 8.84 17.23
N ALA A 459 -16.71 7.96 16.67
CA ALA A 459 -16.34 7.06 15.57
C ALA A 459 -15.86 7.85 14.34
N SER A 460 -16.65 8.81 13.88
CA SER A 460 -16.31 9.67 12.73
C SER A 460 -15.01 10.45 12.96
N THR A 461 -14.83 11.00 14.17
CA THR A 461 -13.64 11.77 14.54
C THR A 461 -12.39 10.91 14.56
N HIS A 462 -12.48 9.67 15.06
CA HIS A 462 -11.39 8.71 15.00
C HIS A 462 -11.01 8.37 13.55
N GLY A 463 -11.99 8.18 12.67
CA GLY A 463 -11.73 7.99 11.24
C GLY A 463 -10.97 9.17 10.62
N ASN A 464 -11.42 10.41 10.88
CA ASN A 464 -10.78 11.61 10.35
C ASN A 464 -9.37 11.84 10.93
N LEU A 465 -9.18 11.60 12.24
CA LEU A 465 -7.86 11.62 12.86
C LEU A 465 -6.91 10.60 12.24
N ALA A 466 -7.39 9.39 11.97
CA ALA A 466 -6.59 8.34 11.36
C ALA A 466 -6.07 8.75 9.97
N VAL A 467 -6.95 9.30 9.12
CA VAL A 467 -6.58 9.83 7.80
C VAL A 467 -5.56 10.98 7.93
N ALA A 468 -5.76 11.90 8.89
CA ALA A 468 -4.84 13.02 9.11
C ALA A 468 -3.45 12.56 9.62
N TYR A 469 -3.38 11.58 10.54
CA TYR A 469 -2.11 11.01 10.98
C TYR A 469 -1.42 10.20 9.88
N GLN A 470 -2.18 9.50 9.04
CA GLN A 470 -1.64 8.79 7.88
C GLN A 470 -0.96 9.77 6.93
N ALA A 471 -1.58 10.92 6.66
CA ALA A 471 -0.99 11.96 5.83
C ALA A 471 0.27 12.60 6.44
N LEU A 472 0.40 12.61 7.77
CA LEU A 472 1.61 13.04 8.49
C LEU A 472 2.70 11.94 8.57
N GLY A 473 2.46 10.72 8.06
CA GLY A 473 3.38 9.59 8.20
C GLY A 473 3.41 8.94 9.60
N ALA A 474 2.52 9.34 10.51
CA ALA A 474 2.42 8.78 11.86
C ALA A 474 1.62 7.46 11.87
N HIS A 475 2.17 6.42 11.24
CA HIS A 475 1.47 5.18 10.91
C HIS A 475 0.86 4.44 12.12
N ASP A 476 1.58 4.34 13.24
CA ASP A 476 1.09 3.62 14.43
C ASP A 476 -0.16 4.29 15.03
N ARG A 477 -0.16 5.63 15.08
CA ARG A 477 -1.30 6.39 15.58
C ARG A 477 -2.49 6.32 14.62
N ALA A 478 -2.23 6.34 13.31
CA ALA A 478 -3.27 6.18 12.30
C ALA A 478 -3.98 4.83 12.44
N LEU A 479 -3.21 3.74 12.54
CA LEU A 479 -3.75 2.39 12.72
C LEU A 479 -4.59 2.27 13.99
N GLN A 480 -4.11 2.80 15.12
CA GLN A 480 -4.87 2.80 16.38
C GLN A 480 -6.22 3.50 16.22
N HIS A 481 -6.25 4.68 15.58
CA HIS A 481 -7.49 5.42 15.39
C HIS A 481 -8.45 4.74 14.40
N TYR A 482 -7.95 4.12 13.32
CA TYR A 482 -8.81 3.32 12.44
C TYR A 482 -9.44 2.11 13.15
N LEU A 483 -8.68 1.42 14.02
CA LEU A 483 -9.21 0.32 14.82
C LEU A 483 -10.26 0.79 15.84
N HIS A 484 -10.06 1.97 16.45
CA HIS A 484 -11.06 2.56 17.34
C HIS A 484 -12.33 2.91 16.57
N HIS A 485 -12.24 3.53 15.39
CA HIS A 485 -13.40 3.78 14.52
C HIS A 485 -14.16 2.49 14.24
N LEU A 486 -13.48 1.42 13.80
CA LEU A 486 -14.10 0.13 13.53
C LEU A 486 -14.80 -0.47 14.77
N THR A 487 -14.15 -0.39 15.93
CA THR A 487 -14.68 -0.93 17.20
C THR A 487 -15.96 -0.22 17.60
N ILE A 488 -15.96 1.12 17.56
CA ILE A 488 -17.13 1.92 17.92
C ILE A 488 -18.28 1.67 16.94
N ALA A 489 -17.99 1.59 15.62
CA ALA A 489 -19.01 1.32 14.62
C ALA A 489 -19.71 -0.03 14.85
N ARG A 490 -18.95 -1.07 15.21
CA ARG A 490 -19.48 -2.40 15.57
C ARG A 490 -20.33 -2.36 16.84
N GLU A 491 -19.89 -1.64 17.87
CA GLU A 491 -20.66 -1.47 19.11
C GLU A 491 -22.00 -0.76 18.85
N LEU A 492 -22.02 0.20 17.93
CA LEU A 492 -23.24 0.92 17.53
C LEU A 492 -24.12 0.13 16.55
N GLN A 493 -23.64 -1.01 16.03
CA GLN A 493 -24.27 -1.76 14.95
C GLN A 493 -24.54 -0.89 13.71
N ASP A 494 -23.69 0.11 13.49
CA ASP A 494 -23.76 1.00 12.31
C ASP A 494 -22.99 0.37 11.15
N THR A 495 -23.72 -0.35 10.30
CA THR A 495 -23.17 -1.07 9.16
C THR A 495 -22.47 -0.15 8.17
N GLN A 496 -22.95 1.09 7.99
CA GLN A 496 -22.37 2.06 7.06
C GLN A 496 -21.05 2.61 7.58
N SER A 497 -20.98 2.94 8.86
CA SER A 497 -19.74 3.38 9.51
C SER A 497 -18.71 2.25 9.61
N GLU A 498 -19.15 1.01 9.87
CA GLU A 498 -18.28 -0.17 9.87
C GLU A 498 -17.65 -0.39 8.50
N ALA A 499 -18.45 -0.34 7.44
CA ALA A 499 -17.96 -0.47 6.07
C ALA A 499 -16.92 0.62 5.73
N ARG A 500 -17.18 1.89 6.08
CA ARG A 500 -16.19 2.97 5.88
C ARG A 500 -14.88 2.72 6.63
N ALA A 501 -14.94 2.25 7.87
CA ALA A 501 -13.76 1.92 8.66
C ALA A 501 -12.93 0.79 8.00
N LEU A 502 -13.59 -0.27 7.53
CA LEU A 502 -12.97 -1.40 6.84
C LEU A 502 -12.30 -0.97 5.53
N ALA A 503 -12.99 -0.19 4.69
CA ALA A 503 -12.42 0.33 3.45
C ALA A 503 -11.18 1.19 3.71
N ASN A 504 -11.22 2.05 4.73
CA ASN A 504 -10.08 2.89 5.09
C ASN A 504 -8.90 2.10 5.66
N LEU A 505 -9.15 1.05 6.46
CA LEU A 505 -8.09 0.13 6.93
C LEU A 505 -7.43 -0.63 5.77
N GLY A 506 -8.23 -1.11 4.81
CA GLY A 506 -7.70 -1.72 3.60
C GLY A 506 -6.83 -0.74 2.80
N ASN A 507 -7.31 0.50 2.63
CA ASN A 507 -6.56 1.57 1.95
C ASN A 507 -5.25 1.90 2.68
N PHE A 508 -5.28 1.96 4.01
CA PHE A 508 -4.09 2.21 4.84
C PHE A 508 -3.00 1.16 4.59
N HIS A 509 -3.33 -0.13 4.66
CA HIS A 509 -2.37 -1.20 4.38
C HIS A 509 -1.92 -1.22 2.91
N SER A 510 -2.83 -0.99 1.97
CA SER A 510 -2.52 -0.92 0.54
C SER A 510 -1.52 0.20 0.22
N CYS A 511 -1.69 1.39 0.82
CA CYS A 511 -0.75 2.51 0.65
C CYS A 511 0.66 2.22 1.17
N ARG A 512 0.81 1.27 2.09
CA ARG A 512 2.11 0.83 2.63
C ARG A 512 2.74 -0.32 1.83
N GLY A 513 2.06 -0.81 0.80
CA GLY A 513 2.48 -2.01 0.06
C GLY A 513 2.19 -3.32 0.80
N GLU A 514 1.47 -3.27 1.93
CA GLU A 514 1.10 -4.44 2.75
C GLU A 514 -0.18 -5.11 2.18
N TYR A 515 -0.17 -5.44 0.89
CA TYR A 515 -1.36 -5.86 0.15
C TYR A 515 -2.05 -7.09 0.75
N ALA A 516 -1.28 -8.05 1.29
CA ALA A 516 -1.82 -9.25 1.95
C ALA A 516 -2.66 -8.92 3.20
N GLN A 517 -2.31 -7.86 3.93
CA GLN A 517 -3.08 -7.40 5.10
C GLN A 517 -4.30 -6.57 4.70
N ALA A 518 -4.28 -5.92 3.54
CA ALA A 518 -5.41 -5.15 3.01
C ALA A 518 -6.60 -6.05 2.57
N LEU A 519 -6.30 -7.22 1.98
CA LEU A 519 -7.30 -8.17 1.47
C LEU A 519 -8.44 -8.50 2.46
N PRO A 520 -8.18 -8.95 3.71
CA PRO A 520 -9.25 -9.32 4.64
C PRO A 520 -10.20 -8.16 4.99
N TYR A 521 -9.71 -6.93 5.03
CA TYR A 521 -10.55 -5.76 5.32
C TYR A 521 -11.49 -5.44 4.15
N TYR A 522 -10.99 -5.48 2.92
CA TYR A 522 -11.83 -5.30 1.74
C TYR A 522 -12.84 -6.45 1.55
N GLN A 523 -12.46 -7.70 1.86
CA GLN A 523 -13.39 -8.83 1.81
C GLN A 523 -14.51 -8.71 2.86
N GLN A 524 -14.18 -8.25 4.07
CA GLN A 524 -15.19 -7.94 5.09
C GLN A 524 -16.14 -6.82 4.64
N TYR A 525 -15.63 -5.79 3.97
CA TYR A 525 -16.47 -4.76 3.36
C TYR A 525 -17.47 -5.36 2.35
N LEU A 526 -16.99 -6.20 1.42
CA LEU A 526 -17.86 -6.81 0.41
C LEU A 526 -18.93 -7.73 1.02
N ALA A 527 -18.66 -8.36 2.17
CA ALA A 527 -19.67 -9.13 2.89
C ALA A 527 -20.82 -8.27 3.44
N LEU A 528 -20.56 -6.98 3.72
CA LEU A 528 -21.56 -6.02 4.18
C LEU A 528 -22.30 -5.32 3.03
N ALA A 529 -21.71 -5.29 1.82
CA ALA A 529 -22.21 -4.55 0.67
C ALA A 529 -23.70 -4.78 0.33
N PRO A 530 -24.25 -6.02 0.34
CA PRO A 530 -25.66 -6.25 0.03
C PRO A 530 -26.63 -5.52 0.97
N GLY A 531 -26.24 -5.27 2.22
CA GLY A 531 -27.04 -4.53 3.20
C GLY A 531 -26.90 -3.01 3.11
N LEU A 532 -25.86 -2.50 2.44
CA LEU A 532 -25.57 -1.06 2.33
C LEU A 532 -26.27 -0.39 1.14
N GLN A 533 -26.54 -1.15 0.07
CA GLN A 533 -27.01 -0.63 -1.22
C GLN A 533 -26.11 0.50 -1.78
N ASP A 534 -24.81 0.48 -1.45
CA ASP A 534 -23.81 1.44 -1.92
C ASP A 534 -22.97 0.85 -3.05
N LEU A 535 -23.52 0.89 -4.27
CA LEU A 535 -22.87 0.38 -5.48
C LEU A 535 -21.54 1.11 -5.79
N GLU A 536 -21.45 2.40 -5.45
CA GLU A 536 -20.24 3.20 -5.70
C GLU A 536 -19.10 2.77 -4.77
N GLY A 537 -19.40 2.59 -3.48
CA GLY A 537 -18.45 2.07 -2.51
C GLY A 537 -18.02 0.64 -2.82
N GLU A 538 -18.94 -0.22 -3.25
CA GLU A 538 -18.63 -1.58 -3.72
C GLU A 538 -17.66 -1.57 -4.90
N GLY A 539 -17.91 -0.75 -5.92
CA GLY A 539 -17.02 -0.61 -7.08
C GLY A 539 -15.60 -0.20 -6.66
N LYS A 540 -15.47 0.81 -5.80
CA LYS A 540 -14.15 1.27 -5.29
C LYS A 540 -13.41 0.17 -4.53
N VAL A 541 -14.10 -0.62 -3.71
CA VAL A 541 -13.46 -1.71 -2.97
C VAL A 541 -13.08 -2.87 -3.88
N CYS A 542 -13.92 -3.23 -4.86
CA CYS A 542 -13.58 -4.18 -5.91
C CYS A 542 -12.35 -3.75 -6.70
N HIS A 543 -12.26 -2.47 -7.07
CA HIS A 543 -11.09 -1.90 -7.72
C HIS A 543 -9.82 -2.06 -6.88
N ASN A 544 -9.89 -1.72 -5.59
CA ASN A 544 -8.74 -1.80 -4.68
C ASN A 544 -8.34 -3.24 -4.38
N LEU A 545 -9.28 -4.19 -4.32
CA LEU A 545 -9.01 -5.62 -4.26
C LEU A 545 -8.31 -6.11 -5.53
N GLY A 546 -8.82 -5.71 -6.70
CA GLY A 546 -8.20 -6.01 -7.99
C GLY A 546 -6.76 -5.54 -8.05
N TYR A 547 -6.47 -4.35 -7.52
CA TYR A 547 -5.13 -3.78 -7.42
C TYR A 547 -4.24 -4.54 -6.42
N ALA A 548 -4.74 -4.84 -5.22
CA ALA A 548 -3.99 -5.60 -4.22
C ALA A 548 -3.60 -7.00 -4.75
N HIS A 549 -4.53 -7.71 -5.39
CA HIS A 549 -4.25 -9.00 -6.04
C HIS A 549 -3.25 -8.87 -7.20
N TYR A 550 -3.34 -7.80 -8.00
CA TYR A 550 -2.37 -7.54 -9.06
C TYR A 550 -0.95 -7.38 -8.50
N CYS A 551 -0.79 -6.59 -7.43
CA CYS A 551 0.51 -6.39 -6.78
C CYS A 551 1.06 -7.65 -6.10
N LEU A 552 0.20 -8.57 -5.66
CA LEU A 552 0.60 -9.88 -5.13
C LEU A 552 0.93 -10.91 -6.23
N GLY A 553 0.83 -10.56 -7.52
CA GLY A 553 1.02 -11.48 -8.63
C GLY A 553 -0.14 -12.45 -8.88
N GLN A 554 -1.26 -12.28 -8.16
CA GLN A 554 -2.47 -13.10 -8.29
C GLN A 554 -3.38 -12.55 -9.40
N TYR A 555 -2.86 -12.57 -10.64
CA TYR A 555 -3.50 -11.87 -11.75
C TYR A 555 -4.89 -12.41 -12.13
N ARG A 556 -5.18 -13.70 -11.89
CA ARG A 556 -6.52 -14.27 -12.15
C ARG A 556 -7.58 -13.69 -11.22
N ASP A 557 -7.28 -13.57 -9.93
CA ASP A 557 -8.21 -12.96 -8.96
C ASP A 557 -8.35 -11.46 -9.23
N SER A 558 -7.25 -10.80 -9.62
CA SER A 558 -7.26 -9.41 -10.06
C SER A 558 -8.25 -9.15 -11.21
N VAL A 559 -8.21 -9.99 -12.26
CA VAL A 559 -9.16 -9.94 -13.38
C VAL A 559 -10.60 -10.06 -12.88
N ARG A 560 -10.91 -11.04 -12.02
CA ARG A 560 -12.26 -11.25 -11.48
C ARG A 560 -12.80 -10.00 -10.78
N TYR A 561 -12.00 -9.37 -9.92
CA TYR A 561 -12.43 -8.18 -9.19
C TYR A 561 -12.54 -6.94 -10.08
N TYR A 562 -11.67 -6.79 -11.09
CA TYR A 562 -11.80 -5.71 -12.07
C TYR A 562 -12.99 -5.90 -13.02
N GLU A 563 -13.38 -7.14 -13.35
CA GLU A 563 -14.62 -7.41 -14.09
C GLU A 563 -15.86 -7.03 -13.26
N GLN A 564 -15.84 -7.29 -11.95
CA GLN A 564 -16.90 -6.86 -11.04
C GLN A 564 -16.97 -5.32 -10.91
N ASP A 565 -15.83 -4.63 -10.74
CA ASP A 565 -15.74 -3.16 -10.78
C ASP A 565 -16.31 -2.59 -12.08
N LEU A 566 -15.95 -3.20 -13.23
CA LEU A 566 -16.47 -2.80 -14.53
C LEU A 566 -17.98 -3.00 -14.67
N ALA A 567 -18.54 -4.10 -14.15
CA ALA A 567 -19.98 -4.35 -14.17
C ALA A 567 -20.73 -3.29 -13.36
N LEU A 568 -20.28 -3.01 -12.14
CA LEU A 568 -20.85 -1.96 -11.28
C LEU A 568 -20.75 -0.57 -11.92
N ALA A 569 -19.61 -0.25 -12.55
CA ALA A 569 -19.42 1.01 -13.24
C ALA A 569 -20.32 1.15 -14.49
N LYS A 570 -20.72 0.05 -15.14
CA LYS A 570 -21.71 0.05 -16.22
C LYS A 570 -23.12 0.29 -15.70
N ASP A 571 -23.48 -0.36 -14.60
CA ASP A 571 -24.79 -0.19 -13.96
C ASP A 571 -24.99 1.25 -13.46
N LEU A 572 -23.93 1.88 -12.94
CA LEU A 572 -23.91 3.30 -12.53
C LEU A 572 -23.79 4.29 -13.71
N GLN A 573 -23.56 3.80 -14.93
CA GLN A 573 -23.21 4.61 -16.10
C GLN A 573 -22.01 5.55 -15.90
N ASP A 574 -21.11 5.25 -14.94
CA ASP A 574 -19.89 6.02 -14.69
C ASP A 574 -18.80 5.66 -15.71
N LYS A 575 -18.72 6.46 -16.76
CA LYS A 575 -17.72 6.31 -17.83
C LYS A 575 -16.28 6.43 -17.33
N LEU A 576 -16.03 7.20 -16.27
CA LEU A 576 -14.68 7.41 -15.74
C LEU A 576 -14.21 6.21 -14.90
N ALA A 577 -15.11 5.62 -14.11
CA ALA A 577 -14.86 4.35 -13.44
C ALA A 577 -14.66 3.21 -14.46
N GLN A 578 -15.50 3.14 -15.50
CA GLN A 578 -15.33 2.16 -16.59
C GLN A 578 -13.95 2.28 -17.26
N ALA A 579 -13.49 3.50 -17.56
CA ALA A 579 -12.16 3.72 -18.12
C ALA A 579 -11.05 3.20 -17.19
N LYS A 580 -11.12 3.50 -15.89
CA LYS A 580 -10.15 3.00 -14.90
C LYS A 580 -10.14 1.46 -14.83
N ALA A 581 -11.33 0.84 -14.79
CA ALA A 581 -11.47 -0.61 -14.77
C ALA A 581 -10.87 -1.26 -16.03
N TYR A 582 -11.19 -0.76 -17.23
CA TYR A 582 -10.61 -1.26 -18.48
C TYR A 582 -9.09 -1.11 -18.55
N CYS A 583 -8.53 0.00 -18.04
CA CYS A 583 -7.08 0.21 -17.99
C CYS A 583 -6.40 -0.88 -17.15
N ASN A 584 -6.91 -1.15 -15.95
CA ASN A 584 -6.29 -2.11 -15.04
C ASN A 584 -6.57 -3.56 -15.45
N LEU A 585 -7.75 -3.85 -16.00
CA LEU A 585 -8.09 -5.14 -16.58
C LEU A 585 -7.14 -5.47 -17.75
N GLY A 586 -6.85 -4.49 -18.61
CA GLY A 586 -5.87 -4.62 -19.69
C GLY A 586 -4.46 -4.95 -19.18
N LEU A 587 -4.01 -4.30 -18.10
CA LEU A 587 -2.73 -4.61 -17.45
C LEU A 587 -2.71 -6.01 -16.83
N ALA A 588 -3.81 -6.43 -16.18
CA ALA A 588 -3.93 -7.77 -15.59
C ALA A 588 -3.92 -8.87 -16.67
N HIS A 589 -4.64 -8.70 -17.78
CA HIS A 589 -4.58 -9.62 -18.91
C HIS A 589 -3.19 -9.64 -19.58
N LYS A 590 -2.51 -8.50 -19.67
CA LYS A 590 -1.11 -8.42 -20.15
C LYS A 590 -0.20 -9.28 -19.29
N ALA A 591 -0.33 -9.18 -17.96
CA ALA A 591 0.46 -9.97 -17.00
C ALA A 591 0.16 -11.48 -17.06
N LEU A 592 -1.08 -11.87 -17.40
CA LEU A 592 -1.46 -13.27 -17.65
C LEU A 592 -0.97 -13.83 -18.99
N GLY A 593 -0.42 -13.01 -19.89
CA GLY A 593 -0.08 -13.39 -21.26
C GLY A 593 -1.27 -13.44 -22.23
N GLU A 594 -2.46 -12.99 -21.81
CA GLU A 594 -3.67 -12.94 -22.63
C GLU A 594 -3.70 -11.67 -23.51
N TYR A 595 -2.69 -11.51 -24.38
CA TYR A 595 -2.43 -10.25 -25.10
C TYR A 595 -3.60 -9.74 -25.95
N LYS A 596 -4.43 -10.64 -26.51
CA LYS A 596 -5.62 -10.24 -27.30
C LYS A 596 -6.67 -9.53 -26.44
N LYS A 597 -7.00 -10.09 -25.27
CA LYS A 597 -7.95 -9.47 -24.33
C LYS A 597 -7.39 -8.17 -23.76
N ALA A 598 -6.08 -8.11 -23.49
CA ALA A 598 -5.41 -6.89 -23.06
C ALA A 598 -5.54 -5.77 -24.11
N GLU A 599 -5.33 -6.10 -25.40
CA GLU A 599 -5.48 -5.17 -26.51
C GLU A 599 -6.93 -4.67 -26.64
N GLU A 600 -7.92 -5.57 -26.54
CA GLU A 600 -9.35 -5.21 -26.56
C GLU A 600 -9.71 -4.24 -25.42
N CYS A 601 -9.30 -4.54 -24.19
CA CYS A 601 -9.52 -3.67 -23.04
C CYS A 601 -8.92 -2.28 -23.25
N GLN A 602 -7.70 -2.20 -23.79
CA GLN A 602 -7.03 -0.93 -24.02
C GLN A 602 -7.64 -0.12 -25.17
N ARG A 603 -8.21 -0.79 -26.19
CA ARG A 603 -9.01 -0.13 -27.24
C ARG A 603 -10.33 0.42 -26.69
N TYR A 604 -11.01 -0.30 -25.80
CA TYR A 604 -12.18 0.23 -25.11
C TYR A 604 -11.83 1.45 -24.26
N LEU A 605 -10.75 1.39 -23.47
CA LEU A 605 -10.23 2.55 -22.75
C LEU A 605 -9.98 3.73 -23.71
N LEU A 606 -9.31 3.51 -24.84
CA LEU A 606 -9.02 4.56 -25.82
C LEU A 606 -10.32 5.25 -26.28
N SER A 607 -11.34 4.47 -26.63
CA SER A 607 -12.63 5.00 -27.09
C SER A 607 -13.36 5.81 -26.01
N LEU A 608 -13.36 5.33 -24.76
CA LEU A 608 -13.96 6.03 -23.62
C LEU A 608 -13.19 7.30 -23.28
N ALA A 609 -11.87 7.23 -23.26
CA ALA A 609 -11.00 8.37 -22.98
C ALA A 609 -11.15 9.48 -24.01
N GLN A 610 -11.30 9.14 -25.29
CA GLN A 610 -11.62 10.09 -26.36
C GLN A 610 -13.01 10.71 -26.17
N ALA A 611 -14.02 9.91 -25.83
CA ALA A 611 -15.37 10.42 -25.57
C ALA A 611 -15.47 11.32 -24.32
N LEU A 612 -14.51 11.22 -23.39
CA LEU A 612 -14.40 12.03 -22.19
C LEU A 612 -13.42 13.22 -22.33
N ASP A 613 -12.82 13.41 -23.52
CA ASP A 613 -11.73 14.37 -23.76
C ASP A 613 -10.57 14.27 -22.76
N ASN A 614 -10.31 13.06 -22.24
CA ASN A 614 -9.27 12.81 -21.25
C ASN A 614 -7.94 12.47 -21.92
N THR A 615 -7.16 13.51 -22.25
CA THR A 615 -5.86 13.39 -22.93
C THR A 615 -4.87 12.47 -22.21
N LYS A 616 -4.82 12.52 -20.87
CA LYS A 616 -3.95 11.66 -20.04
C LYS A 616 -4.32 10.18 -20.19
N ALA A 617 -5.61 9.86 -20.23
CA ALA A 617 -6.07 8.49 -20.42
C ALA A 617 -5.82 7.99 -21.85
N VAL A 618 -5.98 8.85 -22.87
CA VAL A 618 -5.62 8.53 -24.27
C VAL A 618 -4.12 8.24 -24.38
N PHE A 619 -3.28 9.05 -23.74
CA PHE A 619 -1.83 8.84 -23.71
C PHE A 619 -1.46 7.47 -23.11
N ARG A 620 -2.04 7.12 -21.95
CA ARG A 620 -1.87 5.78 -21.34
C ARG A 620 -2.44 4.65 -22.20
N ALA A 621 -3.53 4.92 -22.94
CA ALA A 621 -4.10 3.98 -23.91
C ALA A 621 -3.08 3.57 -24.96
N TYR A 622 -2.45 4.54 -25.62
CA TYR A 622 -1.40 4.27 -26.61
C TYR A 622 -0.17 3.60 -26.00
N GLY A 623 0.29 4.05 -24.82
CA GLY A 623 1.45 3.44 -24.15
C GLY A 623 1.25 1.96 -23.84
N ASN A 624 0.13 1.59 -23.21
CA ASN A 624 -0.15 0.19 -22.90
C ASN A 624 -0.40 -0.65 -24.17
N LEU A 625 -0.98 -0.09 -25.24
CA LEU A 625 -1.09 -0.79 -26.52
C LEU A 625 0.30 -1.07 -27.11
N GLY A 626 1.22 -0.12 -27.01
CA GLY A 626 2.62 -0.29 -27.36
C GLY A 626 3.27 -1.41 -26.55
N ASP A 627 3.14 -1.39 -25.22
CA ASP A 627 3.65 -2.44 -24.33
C ASP A 627 3.09 -3.84 -24.66
N VAL A 628 1.79 -3.94 -24.95
CA VAL A 628 1.16 -5.21 -25.34
C VAL A 628 1.76 -5.73 -26.67
N CYS A 629 2.04 -4.83 -27.63
CA CYS A 629 2.74 -5.20 -28.86
C CYS A 629 4.18 -5.68 -28.60
N VAL A 630 4.91 -5.02 -27.69
CA VAL A 630 6.25 -5.47 -27.25
C VAL A 630 6.19 -6.87 -26.67
N CYS A 631 5.25 -7.15 -25.75
CA CYS A 631 5.10 -8.48 -25.15
C CYS A 631 4.72 -9.57 -26.17
N ARG A 632 4.02 -9.21 -27.25
CA ARG A 632 3.69 -10.12 -28.36
C ARG A 632 4.85 -10.35 -29.34
N GLY A 633 5.93 -9.56 -29.22
CA GLY A 633 7.05 -9.57 -30.17
C GLY A 633 6.84 -8.72 -31.43
N ASP A 634 5.73 -7.96 -31.51
CA ASP A 634 5.42 -7.04 -32.61
C ASP A 634 6.06 -5.67 -32.35
N LEU A 635 7.39 -5.62 -32.46
CA LEU A 635 8.17 -4.41 -32.22
C LEU A 635 7.82 -3.26 -33.19
N PRO A 636 7.56 -3.48 -34.50
CA PRO A 636 7.10 -2.40 -35.39
C PRO A 636 5.74 -1.83 -34.99
N GLY A 637 4.79 -2.67 -34.55
CA GLY A 637 3.52 -2.24 -34.00
C GLY A 637 3.68 -1.39 -32.73
N ALA A 638 4.61 -1.77 -31.85
CA ALA A 638 4.93 -1.00 -30.66
C ALA A 638 5.46 0.41 -30.99
N VAL A 639 6.40 0.52 -31.94
CA VAL A 639 6.91 1.82 -32.41
C VAL A 639 5.77 2.70 -32.89
N ARG A 640 4.83 2.17 -33.68
CA ARG A 640 3.68 2.92 -34.19
C ARG A 640 2.83 3.53 -33.06
N PHE A 641 2.51 2.76 -32.03
CA PHE A 641 1.70 3.24 -30.90
C PHE A 641 2.46 4.24 -30.02
N HIS A 642 3.74 4.00 -29.72
CA HIS A 642 4.54 4.96 -28.95
C HIS A 642 4.82 6.26 -29.74
N GLN A 643 4.85 6.20 -31.07
CA GLN A 643 4.96 7.40 -31.91
C GLN A 643 3.65 8.20 -31.95
N GLN A 644 2.49 7.51 -31.90
CA GLN A 644 1.20 8.17 -31.67
C GLN A 644 1.15 8.84 -30.28
N GLN A 645 1.66 8.14 -29.26
CA GLN A 645 1.79 8.66 -27.90
C GLN A 645 2.65 9.93 -27.85
N LEU A 646 3.82 9.94 -28.51
CA LEU A 646 4.67 11.14 -28.65
C LEU A 646 3.95 12.28 -29.40
N SER A 647 3.28 11.97 -30.51
CA SER A 647 2.56 12.99 -31.29
C SER A 647 1.43 13.66 -30.49
N LEU A 648 0.80 12.92 -29.56
CA LEU A 648 -0.22 13.46 -28.67
C LEU A 648 0.42 14.38 -27.62
N ALA A 649 1.53 13.96 -27.01
CA ALA A 649 2.26 14.76 -26.03
C ALA A 649 2.69 16.13 -26.61
N GLN A 650 3.24 16.12 -27.82
CA GLN A 650 3.64 17.34 -28.54
C GLN A 650 2.45 18.26 -28.88
N LYS A 651 1.30 17.70 -29.25
CA LYS A 651 0.07 18.48 -29.51
C LYS A 651 -0.46 19.16 -28.25
N VAL A 652 -0.36 18.50 -27.11
CA VAL A 652 -0.81 19.01 -25.81
C VAL A 652 0.26 19.90 -25.17
N ASN A 653 1.49 19.89 -25.70
CA ASN A 653 2.66 20.61 -25.18
C ASN A 653 2.97 20.23 -23.72
N ASP A 654 2.81 18.94 -23.38
CA ASP A 654 3.11 18.39 -22.05
C ASP A 654 4.49 17.72 -22.07
N GLN A 655 5.50 18.44 -21.57
CA GLN A 655 6.89 18.00 -21.51
C GLN A 655 7.09 16.69 -20.74
N LYS A 656 6.26 16.41 -19.72
CA LYS A 656 6.37 15.17 -18.95
C LYS A 656 5.90 13.97 -19.77
N MET A 657 4.79 14.13 -20.51
CA MET A 657 4.33 13.12 -21.46
C MET A 657 5.33 12.91 -22.61
N GLU A 658 5.98 13.97 -23.09
CA GLU A 658 7.02 13.83 -24.11
C GLU A 658 8.19 12.98 -23.60
N ALA A 659 8.68 13.26 -22.40
CA ALA A 659 9.74 12.47 -21.79
C ALA A 659 9.34 10.99 -21.59
N ASP A 660 8.12 10.72 -21.13
CA ASP A 660 7.60 9.35 -21.01
C ASP A 660 7.54 8.63 -22.39
N ALA A 661 7.15 9.34 -23.45
CA ALA A 661 7.08 8.78 -24.80
C ALA A 661 8.48 8.54 -25.41
N TYR A 662 9.44 9.44 -25.20
CA TYR A 662 10.85 9.23 -25.59
C TYR A 662 11.44 8.01 -24.88
N SER A 663 11.14 7.84 -23.59
CA SER A 663 11.55 6.68 -22.80
C SER A 663 11.09 5.35 -23.41
N ALA A 664 9.80 5.29 -23.79
CA ALA A 664 9.20 4.11 -24.40
C ALA A 664 9.77 3.82 -25.79
N LEU A 665 9.89 4.85 -26.64
CA LEU A 665 10.48 4.72 -27.98
C LEU A 665 11.95 4.26 -27.91
N GLY A 666 12.76 4.89 -27.06
CA GLY A 666 14.16 4.51 -26.87
C GLY A 666 14.31 3.04 -26.46
N SER A 667 13.46 2.58 -25.55
CA SER A 667 13.43 1.18 -25.10
C SER A 667 13.11 0.21 -26.23
N VAL A 668 12.09 0.50 -27.05
CA VAL A 668 11.71 -0.36 -28.19
C VAL A 668 12.77 -0.34 -29.29
N HIS A 669 13.37 0.81 -29.59
CA HIS A 669 14.47 0.90 -30.56
C HIS A 669 15.72 0.14 -30.11
N ARG A 670 16.01 0.13 -28.80
CA ARG A 670 17.07 -0.71 -28.22
C ARG A 670 16.79 -2.20 -28.42
N MET A 671 15.53 -2.63 -28.24
CA MET A 671 15.11 -4.01 -28.52
C MET A 671 15.21 -4.39 -30.00
N LEU A 672 14.93 -3.43 -30.91
CA LEU A 672 15.15 -3.57 -32.36
C LEU A 672 16.63 -3.57 -32.77
N ARG A 673 17.57 -3.46 -31.83
CA ARG A 673 19.02 -3.28 -32.06
C ARG A 673 19.38 -2.01 -32.85
N GLN A 674 18.49 -1.03 -32.90
CA GLN A 674 18.74 0.29 -33.50
C GLN A 674 19.30 1.25 -32.45
N LEU A 675 20.54 0.96 -32.02
CA LEU A 675 21.15 1.57 -30.85
C LEU A 675 21.36 3.09 -30.99
N ASP A 676 21.68 3.59 -32.19
CA ASP A 676 21.84 5.03 -32.45
C ASP A 676 20.53 5.82 -32.25
N THR A 677 19.41 5.28 -32.75
CA THR A 677 18.09 5.90 -32.55
C THR A 677 17.66 5.83 -31.09
N ALA A 678 17.97 4.74 -30.38
CA ALA A 678 17.70 4.62 -28.96
C ALA A 678 18.49 5.64 -28.13
N LEU A 679 19.78 5.84 -28.46
CA LEU A 679 20.62 6.89 -27.87
C LEU A 679 19.99 8.27 -28.07
N SER A 680 19.54 8.59 -29.29
CA SER A 680 18.90 9.89 -29.59
C SER A 680 17.67 10.12 -28.70
N PHE A 681 16.76 9.15 -28.60
CA PHE A 681 15.54 9.29 -27.81
C PHE A 681 15.82 9.37 -26.30
N HIS A 682 16.70 8.53 -25.75
CA HIS A 682 17.05 8.62 -24.34
C HIS A 682 17.88 9.88 -23.99
N SER A 683 18.64 10.42 -24.95
CA SER A 683 19.29 11.73 -24.77
C SER A 683 18.26 12.86 -24.69
N GLN A 684 17.23 12.82 -25.55
CA GLN A 684 16.12 13.78 -25.50
C GLN A 684 15.29 13.63 -24.22
N GLU A 685 15.03 12.40 -23.77
CA GLU A 685 14.41 12.11 -22.48
C GLU A 685 15.19 12.79 -21.35
N LEU A 686 16.51 12.59 -21.29
CA LEU A 686 17.36 13.16 -20.26
C LEU A 686 17.32 14.69 -20.25
N THR A 687 17.38 15.34 -21.43
CA THR A 687 17.33 16.81 -21.52
C THR A 687 16.01 17.35 -21.00
N VAL A 688 14.88 16.76 -21.41
CA VAL A 688 13.55 17.23 -20.96
C VAL A 688 13.37 17.01 -19.46
N ARG A 689 13.83 15.89 -18.90
CA ARG A 689 13.76 15.63 -17.45
C ARG A 689 14.60 16.64 -16.64
N LYS A 690 15.79 16.99 -17.12
CA LYS A 690 16.65 18.02 -16.52
C LYS A 690 15.98 19.39 -16.54
N ASP A 691 15.41 19.78 -17.68
CA ASP A 691 14.71 21.06 -17.83
C ASP A 691 13.50 21.17 -16.91
N LEU A 692 12.82 20.04 -16.64
CA LEU A 692 11.70 19.94 -15.69
C LEU A 692 12.13 19.92 -14.21
N GLY A 693 13.42 19.73 -13.91
CA GLY A 693 13.89 19.46 -12.55
C GLY A 693 13.39 18.13 -11.98
N ASP A 694 13.00 17.18 -12.83
CA ASP A 694 12.50 15.86 -12.43
C ASP A 694 13.68 14.92 -12.12
N GLN A 695 14.23 15.02 -10.91
CA GLN A 695 15.38 14.23 -10.46
C GLN A 695 15.14 12.72 -10.56
N GLN A 696 13.92 12.24 -10.28
CA GLN A 696 13.59 10.81 -10.41
C GLN A 696 13.56 10.36 -11.88
N GLY A 697 13.00 11.19 -12.76
CA GLY A 697 13.03 10.94 -14.20
C GLY A 697 14.43 11.02 -14.79
N GLU A 698 15.28 11.92 -14.30
CA GLU A 698 16.69 12.03 -14.68
C GLU A 698 17.45 10.73 -14.36
N CYS A 699 17.27 10.20 -13.14
CA CYS A 699 17.84 8.90 -12.76
C CYS A 699 17.45 7.78 -13.73
N LYS A 700 16.17 7.69 -14.11
CA LYS A 700 15.68 6.67 -15.04
C LYS A 700 16.29 6.82 -16.44
N ALA A 701 16.34 8.06 -16.95
CA ALA A 701 16.92 8.36 -18.25
C ALA A 701 18.41 8.00 -18.31
N LEU A 702 19.18 8.30 -17.25
CA LEU A 702 20.60 7.89 -17.14
C LEU A 702 20.75 6.36 -17.14
N GLY A 703 19.88 5.65 -16.42
CA GLY A 703 19.88 4.18 -16.42
C GLY A 703 19.55 3.59 -17.80
N HIS A 704 18.63 4.20 -18.54
CA HIS A 704 18.31 3.80 -19.92
C HIS A 704 19.47 4.07 -20.88
N LEU A 705 20.11 5.25 -20.81
CA LEU A 705 21.30 5.57 -21.59
C LEU A 705 22.44 4.59 -21.31
N ALA A 706 22.71 4.31 -20.03
CA ALA A 706 23.70 3.33 -19.61
C ALA A 706 23.41 1.94 -20.21
N ALA A 707 22.14 1.51 -20.24
CA ALA A 707 21.75 0.24 -20.85
C ALA A 707 21.96 0.21 -22.38
N VAL A 708 21.86 1.35 -23.07
CA VAL A 708 22.18 1.44 -24.51
C VAL A 708 23.70 1.41 -24.73
N HIS A 709 24.48 2.16 -23.96
CA HIS A 709 25.95 2.13 -24.03
C HIS A 709 26.52 0.75 -23.68
N MET A 710 25.93 0.05 -22.70
CA MET A 710 26.25 -1.34 -22.38
C MET A 710 26.03 -2.26 -23.59
N ALA A 711 24.92 -2.06 -24.32
CA ALA A 711 24.61 -2.84 -25.53
C ALA A 711 25.54 -2.51 -26.71
N LEU A 712 26.13 -1.31 -26.74
CA LEU A 712 27.17 -0.90 -27.71
C LEU A 712 28.57 -1.42 -27.35
N GLY A 713 28.76 -1.93 -26.13
CA GLY A 713 30.08 -2.35 -25.62
C GLY A 713 30.95 -1.19 -25.13
N ASP A 714 30.40 0.02 -25.01
CA ASP A 714 31.10 1.18 -24.45
C ASP A 714 30.93 1.22 -22.92
N TYR A 715 31.71 0.38 -22.24
CA TYR A 715 31.64 0.23 -20.80
C TYR A 715 32.11 1.47 -20.03
N ALA A 716 32.96 2.30 -20.64
CA ALA A 716 33.48 3.51 -20.00
C ALA A 716 32.39 4.57 -19.83
N THR A 717 31.62 4.87 -20.89
CA THR A 717 30.50 5.81 -20.80
C THR A 717 29.32 5.23 -20.02
N THR A 718 29.11 3.92 -20.11
CA THR A 718 28.12 3.21 -19.27
C THR A 718 28.38 3.46 -17.79
N PHE A 719 29.63 3.31 -17.36
CA PHE A 719 30.02 3.50 -15.97
C PHE A 719 29.86 4.97 -15.52
N GLN A 720 30.21 5.94 -16.37
CA GLN A 720 29.98 7.37 -16.10
C GLN A 720 28.49 7.71 -15.93
N CYS A 721 27.62 7.09 -16.74
CA CYS A 721 26.17 7.27 -16.61
C CYS A 721 25.66 6.72 -15.27
N TYR A 722 26.13 5.55 -14.85
CA TYR A 722 25.77 4.98 -13.55
C TYR A 722 26.35 5.76 -12.36
N GLU A 723 27.56 6.32 -12.48
CA GLU A 723 28.14 7.20 -11.46
C GLU A 723 27.30 8.47 -11.27
N ALA A 724 26.88 9.11 -12.36
CA ALA A 724 25.95 10.25 -12.30
C ALA A 724 24.59 9.85 -11.69
N GLN A 725 24.07 8.68 -12.05
CA GLN A 725 22.83 8.15 -11.49
C GLN A 725 22.94 7.87 -9.99
N LEU A 726 24.08 7.37 -9.51
CA LEU A 726 24.34 7.11 -8.10
C LEU A 726 24.32 8.41 -7.29
N GLY A 727 24.99 9.46 -7.79
CA GLY A 727 25.00 10.76 -7.13
C GLY A 727 23.59 11.37 -6.96
N LEU A 728 22.72 11.21 -7.97
CA LEU A 728 21.33 11.63 -7.88
C LEU A 728 20.52 10.75 -6.91
N ALA A 729 20.72 9.43 -6.91
CA ALA A 729 20.04 8.51 -6.00
C ALA A 729 20.37 8.83 -4.53
N GLN A 730 21.63 9.13 -4.22
CA GLN A 730 22.07 9.58 -2.89
C GLN A 730 21.45 10.93 -2.50
N GLY A 731 21.33 11.86 -3.45
CA GLY A 731 20.62 13.14 -3.24
C GLY A 731 19.14 12.94 -2.90
N LEU A 732 18.49 11.95 -3.52
CA LEU A 732 17.10 11.56 -3.26
C LEU A 732 16.93 10.73 -1.98
N ARG A 733 18.03 10.23 -1.38
CA ARG A 733 18.03 9.27 -0.26
C ARG A 733 17.23 8.00 -0.55
N ASP A 734 17.30 7.52 -1.80
CA ASP A 734 16.61 6.31 -2.24
C ASP A 734 17.55 5.10 -2.19
N ALA A 735 17.59 4.44 -1.04
CA ALA A 735 18.44 3.27 -0.81
C ALA A 735 18.18 2.10 -1.78
N ARG A 736 16.95 1.98 -2.31
CA ARG A 736 16.61 0.92 -3.28
C ARG A 736 17.23 1.23 -4.63
N LEU A 737 17.13 2.48 -5.08
CA LEU A 737 17.76 2.93 -6.33
C LEU A 737 19.29 2.86 -6.22
N GLU A 738 19.87 3.26 -5.09
CA GLU A 738 21.31 3.14 -4.83
C GLU A 738 21.79 1.69 -4.97
N ALA A 739 21.09 0.74 -4.33
CA ALA A 739 21.41 -0.69 -4.45
C ALA A 739 21.34 -1.19 -5.91
N GLN A 740 20.33 -0.76 -6.67
CA GLN A 740 20.20 -1.12 -8.08
C GLN A 740 21.36 -0.58 -8.92
N VAL A 741 21.80 0.66 -8.68
CA VAL A 741 22.92 1.28 -9.40
C VAL A 741 24.23 0.57 -9.09
N HIS A 742 24.52 0.26 -7.82
CA HIS A 742 25.69 -0.54 -7.44
C HIS A 742 25.72 -1.90 -8.14
N GLY A 743 24.58 -2.60 -8.21
CA GLY A 743 24.48 -3.86 -8.94
C GLY A 743 24.77 -3.73 -10.43
N ASN A 744 24.24 -2.69 -11.07
CA ASN A 744 24.51 -2.42 -12.48
C ASN A 744 25.99 -2.03 -12.75
N MET A 745 26.61 -1.28 -11.85
CA MET A 745 28.04 -0.96 -11.90
C MET A 745 28.90 -2.23 -11.75
N GLY A 746 28.53 -3.13 -10.83
CA GLY A 746 29.16 -4.44 -10.68
C GLY A 746 29.09 -5.28 -11.96
N ILE A 747 27.90 -5.37 -12.58
CA ILE A 747 27.72 -6.07 -13.88
C ILE A 747 28.56 -5.42 -14.97
N THR A 748 28.66 -4.08 -14.98
CA THR A 748 29.50 -3.34 -15.95
C THR A 748 30.96 -3.75 -15.81
N LYS A 749 31.49 -3.80 -14.58
CA LYS A 749 32.89 -4.21 -14.31
C LYS A 749 33.13 -5.68 -14.62
N MET A 750 32.16 -6.54 -14.33
CA MET A 750 32.19 -7.96 -14.72
C MET A 750 32.29 -8.12 -16.25
N ASN A 751 31.52 -7.35 -17.02
CA ASN A 751 31.59 -7.35 -18.48
C ASN A 751 32.91 -6.78 -19.04
N MET A 752 33.58 -5.90 -18.29
CA MET A 752 34.95 -5.43 -18.61
C MET A 752 36.03 -6.48 -18.30
N GLY A 753 35.68 -7.58 -17.63
CA GLY A 753 36.62 -8.61 -17.17
C GLY A 753 37.40 -8.22 -15.91
N VAL A 754 36.99 -7.17 -15.19
CA VAL A 754 37.63 -6.70 -13.95
C VAL A 754 36.81 -7.21 -12.76
N PHE A 755 36.97 -8.49 -12.44
CA PHE A 755 36.12 -9.20 -11.46
C PHE A 755 36.33 -8.73 -10.01
N GLU A 756 37.55 -8.34 -9.63
CA GLU A 756 37.84 -7.84 -8.27
C GLU A 756 37.08 -6.56 -7.93
N GLU A 757 37.04 -5.60 -8.86
CA GLU A 757 36.24 -4.37 -8.69
C GLU A 757 34.73 -4.68 -8.70
N ALA A 758 34.29 -5.63 -9.53
CA ALA A 758 32.89 -6.04 -9.59
C ALA A 758 32.40 -6.60 -8.24
N ILE A 759 33.24 -7.41 -7.55
CA ILE A 759 32.94 -7.94 -6.22
C ILE A 759 32.65 -6.81 -5.23
N GLY A 760 33.51 -5.77 -5.18
CA GLY A 760 33.30 -4.63 -4.29
C GLY A 760 31.97 -3.90 -4.51
N TYR A 761 31.52 -3.76 -5.75
CA TYR A 761 30.20 -3.16 -6.05
C TYR A 761 29.03 -4.05 -5.63
N PHE A 762 29.13 -5.38 -5.81
CA PHE A 762 28.08 -6.28 -5.35
C PHE A 762 28.02 -6.38 -3.82
N GLU A 763 29.15 -6.28 -3.11
CA GLU A 763 29.16 -6.18 -1.65
C GLU A 763 28.47 -4.90 -1.14
N GLN A 764 28.71 -3.76 -1.81
CA GLN A 764 28.00 -2.51 -1.52
C GLN A 764 26.50 -2.64 -1.79
N GLN A 765 26.10 -3.26 -2.91
CA GLN A 765 24.70 -3.55 -3.19
C GLN A 765 24.07 -4.39 -2.07
N LEU A 766 24.76 -5.45 -1.60
CA LEU A 766 24.27 -6.30 -0.51
C LEU A 766 24.10 -5.53 0.81
N ALA A 767 25.05 -4.67 1.16
CA ALA A 767 25.00 -3.86 2.37
C ALA A 767 23.77 -2.94 2.39
N MET A 768 23.42 -2.35 1.24
CA MET A 768 22.22 -1.51 1.09
C MET A 768 20.94 -2.34 1.16
N LEU A 769 20.90 -3.48 0.47
CA LEU A 769 19.73 -4.37 0.46
C LEU A 769 19.45 -4.99 1.85
N GLN A 770 20.46 -5.19 2.69
CA GLN A 770 20.27 -5.70 4.06
C GLN A 770 19.46 -4.76 4.95
N GLN A 771 19.47 -3.46 4.68
CA GLN A 771 18.69 -2.47 5.43
C GLN A 771 17.23 -2.39 4.98
N LEU A 772 16.87 -3.01 3.86
CA LEU A 772 15.55 -2.94 3.25
C LEU A 772 14.71 -4.19 3.56
N SER A 773 13.50 -4.00 4.09
CA SER A 773 12.52 -5.08 4.29
C SER A 773 11.61 -5.21 3.07
N GLY A 774 11.44 -6.43 2.57
CA GLY A 774 10.52 -6.71 1.46
C GLY A 774 10.88 -7.96 0.65
N THR A 775 9.90 -8.51 -0.05
CA THR A 775 10.09 -9.69 -0.91
C THR A 775 10.99 -9.36 -2.11
N GLU A 776 10.86 -8.17 -2.69
CA GLU A 776 11.70 -7.71 -3.81
C GLU A 776 13.16 -7.50 -3.41
N SER A 777 13.43 -6.87 -2.26
CA SER A 777 14.80 -6.68 -1.78
C SER A 777 15.47 -8.02 -1.45
N MET A 778 14.70 -8.98 -0.92
CA MET A 778 15.20 -10.33 -0.67
C MET A 778 15.59 -11.03 -1.99
N LEU A 779 14.81 -10.85 -3.06
CA LEU A 779 15.11 -11.41 -4.38
C LEU A 779 16.34 -10.77 -5.02
N ASP A 780 16.46 -9.44 -4.95
CA ASP A 780 17.64 -8.71 -5.46
C ASP A 780 18.92 -9.11 -4.70
N ARG A 781 18.81 -9.40 -3.40
CA ARG A 781 19.91 -9.96 -2.60
C ARG A 781 20.36 -11.32 -3.11
N GLY A 782 19.40 -12.18 -3.48
CA GLY A 782 19.69 -13.46 -4.13
C GLY A 782 20.47 -13.27 -5.42
N ARG A 783 20.03 -12.37 -6.30
CA ARG A 783 20.71 -12.09 -7.58
C ARG A 783 22.12 -11.53 -7.38
N ALA A 784 22.33 -10.68 -6.37
CA ALA A 784 23.67 -10.18 -6.02
C ALA A 784 24.61 -11.32 -5.58
N TYR A 785 24.12 -12.30 -4.80
CA TYR A 785 24.90 -13.51 -4.49
C TYR A 785 25.23 -14.32 -5.74
N GLY A 786 24.29 -14.45 -6.69
CA GLY A 786 24.55 -15.12 -7.97
C GLY A 786 25.65 -14.43 -8.78
N ASN A 787 25.62 -13.10 -8.89
CA ASN A 787 26.65 -12.36 -9.60
C ASN A 787 28.02 -12.40 -8.91
N LEU A 788 28.06 -12.39 -7.57
CA LEU A 788 29.30 -12.62 -6.82
C LEU A 788 29.87 -14.00 -7.09
N ALA A 789 29.02 -15.03 -7.09
CA ALA A 789 29.42 -16.39 -7.42
C ALA A 789 30.00 -16.48 -8.84
N ASP A 790 29.37 -15.82 -9.83
CA ASP A 790 29.89 -15.75 -11.19
C ASP A 790 31.28 -15.08 -11.24
N CYS A 791 31.54 -14.06 -10.41
CA CYS A 791 32.86 -13.41 -10.32
C CYS A 791 33.92 -14.35 -9.72
N TYR A 792 33.60 -15.05 -8.64
CA TYR A 792 34.53 -16.03 -8.03
C TYR A 792 34.78 -17.23 -8.95
N ASP A 793 33.76 -17.72 -9.65
CA ASP A 793 33.91 -18.80 -10.65
C ASP A 793 34.85 -18.37 -11.79
N ALA A 794 34.71 -17.13 -12.27
CA ALA A 794 35.59 -16.57 -13.30
C ALA A 794 37.05 -16.37 -12.84
N LEU A 795 37.27 -16.11 -11.55
CA LEU A 795 38.62 -16.01 -10.95
C LEU A 795 39.24 -17.39 -10.65
N GLY A 796 38.44 -18.46 -10.70
CA GLY A 796 38.87 -19.84 -10.40
C GLY A 796 38.74 -20.25 -8.94
N ASP A 797 38.15 -19.39 -8.09
CA ASP A 797 37.88 -19.66 -6.67
C ASP A 797 36.55 -20.42 -6.51
N TYR A 798 36.52 -21.66 -7.01
CA TYR A 798 35.29 -22.46 -7.11
C TYR A 798 34.61 -22.74 -5.76
N GLU A 799 35.38 -22.82 -4.66
CA GLU A 799 34.84 -23.06 -3.33
C GLU A 799 33.96 -21.89 -2.84
N GLU A 800 34.43 -20.65 -3.02
CA GLU A 800 33.65 -19.45 -2.70
C GLU A 800 32.47 -19.29 -3.65
N ALA A 801 32.67 -19.58 -4.95
CA ALA A 801 31.58 -19.57 -5.92
C ALA A 801 30.42 -20.50 -5.50
N ILE A 802 30.73 -21.73 -5.06
CA ILE A 802 29.73 -22.69 -4.55
C ILE A 802 28.97 -22.11 -3.35
N GLN A 803 29.67 -21.55 -2.36
CA GLN A 803 29.03 -20.97 -1.17
C GLN A 803 28.03 -19.85 -1.54
N TYR A 804 28.39 -18.98 -2.48
CA TYR A 804 27.51 -17.89 -2.91
C TYR A 804 26.35 -18.39 -3.78
N TYR A 805 26.55 -19.38 -4.65
CA TYR A 805 25.44 -20.00 -5.38
C TYR A 805 24.48 -20.75 -4.45
N GLU A 806 24.93 -21.38 -3.36
CA GLU A 806 24.07 -21.98 -2.34
C GLU A 806 23.22 -20.94 -1.60
N LYS A 807 23.80 -19.79 -1.26
CA LYS A 807 23.06 -18.64 -0.70
C LYS A 807 22.01 -18.13 -1.69
N TYR A 808 22.36 -18.01 -2.98
CA TYR A 808 21.42 -17.63 -4.03
C TYR A 808 20.27 -18.65 -4.15
N LEU A 809 20.57 -19.94 -4.14
CA LEU A 809 19.57 -21.01 -4.21
C LEU A 809 18.60 -20.96 -3.01
N THR A 810 19.12 -20.80 -1.81
CA THR A 810 18.31 -20.72 -0.57
C THR A 810 17.29 -19.57 -0.66
N VAL A 811 17.72 -18.41 -1.15
CA VAL A 811 16.81 -17.27 -1.37
C VAL A 811 15.75 -17.62 -2.42
N ALA A 812 16.15 -18.15 -3.57
CA ALA A 812 15.23 -18.50 -4.65
C ALA A 812 14.21 -19.59 -4.25
N GLN A 813 14.58 -20.53 -3.38
CA GLN A 813 13.67 -21.53 -2.80
C GLN A 813 12.70 -20.92 -1.79
N SER A 814 13.19 -20.06 -0.89
CA SER A 814 12.34 -19.40 0.11
C SER A 814 11.25 -18.53 -0.51
N LEU A 815 11.51 -17.95 -1.69
CA LEU A 815 10.57 -17.13 -2.46
C LEU A 815 9.79 -17.92 -3.52
N ASN A 816 10.05 -19.23 -3.64
CA ASN A 816 9.52 -20.10 -4.69
C ASN A 816 9.70 -19.56 -6.11
N HIS A 817 10.83 -18.89 -6.38
CA HIS A 817 11.13 -18.26 -7.66
C HIS A 817 11.87 -19.22 -8.60
N VAL A 818 11.11 -20.05 -9.31
CA VAL A 818 11.56 -21.18 -10.14
C VAL A 818 12.66 -20.80 -11.15
N GLN A 819 12.57 -19.62 -11.79
CA GLN A 819 13.56 -19.19 -12.79
C GLN A 819 14.96 -18.97 -12.18
N ASP A 820 15.03 -18.40 -10.98
CA ASP A 820 16.30 -18.09 -10.33
C ASP A 820 16.88 -19.35 -9.65
N GLN A 821 16.04 -20.30 -9.23
CA GLN A 821 16.49 -21.65 -8.84
C GLN A 821 17.22 -22.35 -10.00
N GLY A 822 16.70 -22.25 -11.23
CA GLY A 822 17.33 -22.83 -12.42
C GLY A 822 18.71 -22.23 -12.71
N LYS A 823 18.89 -20.92 -12.52
CA LYS A 823 20.19 -20.25 -12.65
C LYS A 823 21.16 -20.66 -11.54
N ALA A 824 20.69 -20.76 -10.30
CA ALA A 824 21.52 -21.18 -9.18
C ALA A 824 22.04 -22.62 -9.36
N TYR A 825 21.16 -23.55 -9.77
CA TYR A 825 21.58 -24.93 -10.07
C TYR A 825 22.54 -25.02 -11.26
N ARG A 826 22.40 -24.17 -12.28
CA ARG A 826 23.38 -24.05 -13.36
C ARG A 826 24.74 -23.62 -12.83
N GLY A 827 24.79 -22.55 -12.04
CA GLY A 827 26.02 -22.03 -11.43
C GLY A 827 26.72 -23.09 -10.58
N LEU A 828 25.99 -23.72 -9.65
CA LEU A 828 26.51 -24.83 -8.83
C LEU A 828 27.02 -25.99 -9.68
N GLY A 829 26.26 -26.41 -10.69
CA GLY A 829 26.65 -27.51 -11.57
C GLY A 829 27.93 -27.20 -12.34
N ASN A 830 28.09 -25.97 -12.84
CA ASN A 830 29.31 -25.53 -13.49
C ASN A 830 30.50 -25.45 -12.53
N ALA A 831 30.35 -24.83 -11.37
CA ALA A 831 31.42 -24.70 -10.37
C ALA A 831 31.89 -26.08 -9.87
N HIS A 832 30.96 -27.00 -9.56
CA HIS A 832 31.30 -28.38 -9.20
C HIS A 832 31.99 -29.13 -10.35
N ARG A 833 31.58 -28.89 -11.60
CA ARG A 833 32.22 -29.49 -12.78
C ARG A 833 33.66 -28.97 -12.94
N SER A 834 33.87 -27.66 -12.79
CA SER A 834 35.20 -27.03 -12.88
C SER A 834 36.13 -27.49 -11.74
N MET A 835 35.59 -27.72 -10.54
CA MET A 835 36.32 -28.30 -9.40
C MET A 835 36.63 -29.80 -9.56
N GLY A 836 36.00 -30.48 -10.53
CA GLY A 836 36.17 -31.92 -10.79
C GLY A 836 35.23 -32.84 -9.99
N SER A 837 34.31 -32.29 -9.20
CA SER A 837 33.27 -33.03 -8.46
C SER A 837 32.09 -33.41 -9.37
N LEU A 838 32.35 -34.25 -10.37
CA LEU A 838 31.39 -34.57 -11.45
C LEU A 838 30.06 -35.16 -10.95
N GLN A 839 30.07 -35.92 -9.85
CA GLN A 839 28.84 -36.49 -9.26
C GLN A 839 27.95 -35.41 -8.61
N GLN A 840 28.53 -34.39 -7.97
CA GLN A 840 27.77 -33.26 -7.41
C GLN A 840 27.23 -32.37 -8.53
N ALA A 841 28.01 -32.17 -9.59
CA ALA A 841 27.57 -31.46 -10.79
C ALA A 841 26.37 -32.16 -11.44
N LEU A 842 26.35 -33.50 -11.46
CA LEU A 842 25.24 -34.29 -12.00
C LEU A 842 23.93 -34.01 -11.27
N VAL A 843 23.94 -34.07 -9.93
CA VAL A 843 22.77 -33.79 -9.10
C VAL A 843 22.24 -32.37 -9.34
N CYS A 844 23.13 -31.38 -9.51
CA CYS A 844 22.74 -30.00 -9.76
C CYS A 844 22.07 -29.85 -11.15
N PHE A 845 22.64 -30.44 -12.19
CA PHE A 845 22.06 -30.37 -13.53
C PHE A 845 20.76 -31.18 -13.68
N GLU A 846 20.60 -32.30 -12.96
CA GLU A 846 19.33 -33.04 -12.89
C GLU A 846 18.23 -32.18 -12.26
N LYS A 847 18.52 -31.52 -11.13
CA LYS A 847 17.57 -30.58 -10.50
C LYS A 847 17.25 -29.41 -11.41
N ARG A 848 18.25 -28.86 -12.12
CA ARG A 848 18.02 -27.83 -13.13
C ARG A 848 17.06 -28.32 -14.23
N LEU A 849 17.18 -29.56 -14.69
CA LEU A 849 16.30 -30.11 -15.71
C LEU A 849 14.84 -30.21 -15.22
N VAL A 850 14.63 -30.60 -13.96
CA VAL A 850 13.28 -30.61 -13.33
C VAL A 850 12.69 -29.19 -13.34
N VAL A 851 13.45 -28.21 -12.87
CA VAL A 851 13.05 -26.79 -12.88
C VAL A 851 12.74 -26.29 -14.30
N ALA A 852 13.55 -26.69 -15.29
CA ALA A 852 13.31 -26.35 -16.68
C ALA A 852 12.00 -26.94 -17.22
N HIS A 853 11.57 -28.11 -16.74
CA HIS A 853 10.26 -28.70 -17.07
C HIS A 853 9.09 -27.91 -16.48
N GLU A 854 9.22 -27.45 -15.25
CA GLU A 854 8.20 -26.67 -14.53
C GLU A 854 7.94 -25.29 -15.17
N LEU A 855 8.97 -24.65 -15.76
CA LEU A 855 8.86 -23.30 -16.35
C LEU A 855 8.01 -23.22 -17.63
N GLY A 856 7.62 -24.34 -18.24
CA GLY A 856 6.58 -24.38 -19.29
C GLY A 856 6.84 -23.64 -20.62
N GLY A 857 8.03 -23.06 -20.85
CA GLY A 857 8.35 -22.27 -22.05
C GLY A 857 8.87 -23.07 -23.25
N GLU A 858 8.82 -22.46 -24.45
CA GLU A 858 9.28 -23.03 -25.72
C GLU A 858 10.80 -23.34 -25.70
N GLY A 859 11.12 -24.61 -25.44
CA GLY A 859 12.31 -25.33 -25.92
C GLY A 859 13.70 -24.96 -25.36
N GLY A 860 14.11 -23.69 -25.41
CA GLY A 860 15.52 -23.30 -25.28
C GLY A 860 16.17 -23.67 -23.94
N GLY A 861 15.51 -23.35 -22.81
CA GLY A 861 16.03 -23.66 -21.48
C GLY A 861 16.11 -25.17 -21.19
N LYS A 862 15.16 -25.94 -21.73
CA LYS A 862 15.14 -27.42 -21.64
C LYS A 862 16.25 -28.04 -22.49
N ALA A 863 16.40 -27.58 -23.74
CA ALA A 863 17.44 -28.03 -24.64
C ALA A 863 18.84 -27.80 -24.05
N GLN A 864 19.11 -26.63 -23.48
CA GLN A 864 20.38 -26.34 -22.81
C GLN A 864 20.63 -27.24 -21.59
N ALA A 865 19.61 -27.50 -20.78
CA ALA A 865 19.75 -28.39 -19.61
C ALA A 865 20.08 -29.84 -20.03
N TYR A 866 19.41 -30.35 -21.08
CA TYR A 866 19.75 -31.64 -21.68
C TYR A 866 21.16 -31.66 -22.26
N GLY A 867 21.59 -30.58 -22.92
CA GLY A 867 22.95 -30.45 -23.45
C GLY A 867 24.02 -30.50 -22.37
N GLU A 868 23.85 -29.72 -21.30
CA GLU A 868 24.77 -29.72 -20.17
C GLU A 868 24.86 -31.11 -19.49
N LEU A 869 23.73 -31.77 -19.25
CA LEU A 869 23.70 -33.15 -18.77
C LEU A 869 24.38 -34.12 -19.72
N GLY A 870 24.10 -34.01 -21.03
CA GLY A 870 24.70 -34.84 -22.06
C GLY A 870 26.22 -34.73 -22.07
N THR A 871 26.76 -33.51 -22.02
CA THR A 871 28.20 -33.28 -21.94
C THR A 871 28.82 -33.81 -20.64
N LEU A 872 28.11 -33.72 -19.51
CA LEU A 872 28.60 -34.25 -18.23
C LEU A 872 28.59 -35.79 -18.21
N HIS A 873 27.54 -36.44 -18.74
CA HIS A 873 27.49 -37.89 -18.89
C HIS A 873 28.62 -38.40 -19.78
N SER A 874 28.99 -37.66 -20.85
CA SER A 874 30.15 -37.97 -21.69
C SER A 874 31.45 -37.97 -20.88
N GLN A 875 31.63 -37.00 -19.99
CA GLN A 875 32.81 -36.90 -19.12
C GLN A 875 32.86 -38.01 -18.06
N LEU A 876 31.70 -38.47 -17.59
CA LEU A 876 31.56 -39.58 -16.64
C LEU A 876 31.71 -40.98 -17.30
N GLY A 877 31.86 -41.05 -18.62
CA GLY A 877 31.89 -42.33 -19.37
C GLY A 877 30.51 -42.98 -19.58
N ASN A 878 29.43 -42.29 -19.21
CA ASN A 878 28.04 -42.73 -19.33
C ASN A 878 27.51 -42.44 -20.75
N TYR A 879 28.07 -43.12 -21.76
CA TYR A 879 27.84 -42.76 -23.17
C TYR A 879 26.39 -42.93 -23.63
N GLU A 880 25.67 -43.97 -23.18
CA GLU A 880 24.26 -44.17 -23.56
C GLU A 880 23.35 -43.03 -23.06
N GLN A 881 23.50 -42.65 -21.79
CA GLN A 881 22.76 -41.53 -21.22
C GLN A 881 23.15 -40.19 -21.87
N SER A 882 24.43 -40.04 -22.23
CA SER A 882 24.94 -38.87 -22.94
C SER A 882 24.27 -38.70 -24.31
N LEU A 883 24.23 -39.76 -25.12
CA LEU A 883 23.56 -39.76 -26.43
C LEU A 883 22.08 -39.44 -26.30
N SER A 884 21.36 -40.10 -25.37
CA SER A 884 19.93 -39.85 -25.13
C SER A 884 19.65 -38.37 -24.80
N CYS A 885 20.43 -37.77 -23.89
CA CYS A 885 20.28 -36.36 -23.53
C CYS A 885 20.54 -35.42 -24.72
N LEU A 886 21.60 -35.67 -25.50
CA LEU A 886 21.95 -34.84 -26.65
C LEU A 886 20.96 -34.99 -27.82
N GLU A 887 20.37 -36.17 -28.00
CA GLU A 887 19.27 -36.40 -28.96
C GLU A 887 18.00 -35.63 -28.56
N HIS A 888 17.69 -35.58 -27.26
CA HIS A 888 16.62 -34.74 -26.75
C HIS A 888 16.88 -33.24 -27.00
N GLN A 889 18.10 -32.76 -26.73
CA GLN A 889 18.50 -31.38 -27.06
C GLN A 889 18.32 -31.11 -28.57
N LEU A 890 18.81 -32.01 -29.42
CA LEU A 890 18.75 -31.87 -30.88
C LEU A 890 17.31 -31.82 -31.41
N ASN A 891 16.43 -32.69 -30.89
CA ASN A 891 15.03 -32.71 -31.28
C ASN A 891 14.30 -31.43 -30.87
N ILE A 892 14.55 -30.94 -29.65
CA ILE A 892 13.96 -29.68 -29.18
C ILE A 892 14.48 -28.49 -30.00
N ALA A 893 15.78 -28.46 -30.31
CA ALA A 893 16.37 -27.40 -31.13
C ALA A 893 15.75 -27.35 -32.54
N ARG A 894 15.53 -28.52 -33.16
CA ARG A 894 14.89 -28.62 -34.49
C ARG A 894 13.43 -28.18 -34.48
N THR A 895 12.65 -28.57 -33.48
CA THR A 895 11.25 -28.15 -33.38
C THR A 895 11.12 -26.66 -33.11
N ALA A 896 12.06 -26.08 -32.36
CA ALA A 896 12.14 -24.64 -32.11
C ALA A 896 12.75 -23.83 -33.27
N GLY A 897 13.35 -24.50 -34.28
CA GLY A 897 14.09 -23.83 -35.36
C GLY A 897 15.40 -23.17 -34.94
N ASP A 898 15.94 -23.51 -33.76
CA ASP A 898 17.18 -22.94 -33.23
C ASP A 898 18.40 -23.64 -33.85
N LYS A 899 18.95 -23.01 -34.89
CA LYS A 899 20.13 -23.52 -35.62
C LYS A 899 21.40 -23.50 -34.78
N SER A 900 21.51 -22.61 -33.79
CA SER A 900 22.70 -22.55 -32.92
C SER A 900 22.73 -23.77 -31.99
N LEU A 901 21.61 -24.05 -31.32
CA LEU A 901 21.49 -25.23 -30.46
C LEU A 901 21.55 -26.54 -31.25
N GLU A 902 21.07 -26.56 -32.50
CA GLU A 902 21.21 -27.71 -33.40
C GLU A 902 22.68 -28.01 -33.71
N ALA A 903 23.48 -26.97 -33.99
CA ALA A 903 24.92 -27.11 -34.22
C ALA A 903 25.66 -27.58 -32.97
N GLU A 904 25.35 -27.00 -31.80
CA GLU A 904 25.96 -27.39 -30.52
C GLU A 904 25.68 -28.85 -30.16
N ALA A 905 24.43 -29.31 -30.32
CA ALA A 905 24.07 -30.69 -30.09
C ALA A 905 24.78 -31.65 -31.06
N SER A 906 24.91 -31.25 -32.33
CA SER A 906 25.62 -32.04 -33.35
C SER A 906 27.11 -32.15 -33.04
N ASP A 907 27.76 -31.07 -32.62
CA ASP A 907 29.15 -31.08 -32.17
C ASP A 907 29.36 -31.96 -30.93
N ALA A 908 28.46 -31.85 -29.94
CA ALA A 908 28.53 -32.65 -28.73
C ALA A 908 28.35 -34.15 -29.01
N LEU A 909 27.41 -34.52 -29.89
CA LEU A 909 27.23 -35.91 -30.35
C LEU A 909 28.49 -36.43 -31.04
N GLY A 910 29.10 -35.64 -31.93
CA GLY A 910 30.36 -36.01 -32.57
C GLY A 910 31.47 -36.30 -31.56
N GLY A 911 31.60 -35.45 -30.53
CA GLY A 911 32.57 -35.64 -29.45
C GLY A 911 32.32 -36.91 -28.62
N VAL A 912 31.06 -37.31 -28.41
CA VAL A 912 30.72 -38.56 -27.72
C VAL A 912 31.12 -39.77 -28.56
N TYR A 913 30.77 -39.80 -29.84
CA TYR A 913 31.16 -40.90 -30.74
C TYR A 913 32.68 -41.00 -30.89
N GLN A 914 33.40 -39.88 -30.92
CA GLN A 914 34.86 -39.87 -30.94
C GLN A 914 35.46 -40.51 -29.67
N ARG A 915 34.87 -40.25 -28.49
CA ARG A 915 35.28 -40.90 -27.22
C ARG A 915 34.96 -42.39 -27.19
N MET A 916 33.91 -42.82 -27.87
CA MET A 916 33.57 -44.25 -28.06
C MET A 916 34.45 -44.94 -29.11
N ALA A 917 35.40 -44.22 -29.73
CA ALA A 917 36.24 -44.65 -30.84
C ALA A 917 35.48 -44.96 -32.15
N ASP A 918 34.21 -44.55 -32.28
CA ASP A 918 33.46 -44.56 -33.54
C ASP A 918 33.71 -43.27 -34.32
N ASN A 919 34.90 -43.21 -34.92
CA ASN A 919 35.37 -42.01 -35.62
C ASN A 919 34.62 -41.76 -36.95
N GLU A 920 33.96 -42.77 -37.53
CA GLU A 920 33.19 -42.59 -38.78
C GLU A 920 31.87 -41.86 -38.52
N THR A 921 31.15 -42.26 -37.46
CA THR A 921 29.91 -41.56 -37.05
C THR A 921 30.24 -40.17 -36.50
N ALA A 922 31.33 -40.02 -35.74
CA ALA A 922 31.79 -38.71 -35.26
C ALA A 922 32.03 -37.71 -36.40
N LEU A 923 32.62 -38.17 -37.51
CA LEU A 923 32.89 -37.35 -38.69
C LEU A 923 31.60 -36.78 -39.30
N GLN A 924 30.54 -37.58 -39.39
CA GLN A 924 29.25 -37.14 -39.95
C GLN A 924 28.61 -36.04 -39.10
N TRP A 925 28.69 -36.17 -37.78
CA TRP A 925 28.13 -35.20 -36.84
C TRP A 925 28.90 -33.88 -36.83
N HIS A 926 30.24 -33.93 -36.83
CA HIS A 926 31.06 -32.71 -36.94
C HIS A 926 30.92 -32.02 -38.30
N GLN A 927 30.75 -32.77 -39.39
CA GLN A 927 30.47 -32.19 -40.70
C GLN A 927 29.11 -31.49 -40.70
N ARG A 928 28.09 -32.10 -40.11
CA ARG A 928 26.77 -31.49 -39.97
C ARG A 928 26.81 -30.20 -39.14
N ALA A 929 27.57 -30.19 -38.05
CA ALA A 929 27.75 -28.98 -37.23
C ALA A 929 28.43 -27.86 -38.04
N LEU A 930 29.44 -28.19 -38.84
CA LEU A 930 30.09 -27.25 -39.75
C LEU A 930 29.12 -26.69 -40.79
N ASP A 931 28.33 -27.54 -41.46
CA ASP A 931 27.36 -27.11 -42.47
C ASP A 931 26.33 -26.11 -41.89
N ILE A 932 25.88 -26.35 -40.65
CA ILE A 932 24.97 -25.42 -39.95
C ILE A 932 25.71 -24.12 -39.57
N ALA A 933 26.96 -24.21 -39.12
CA ALA A 933 27.78 -23.05 -38.78
C ALA A 933 28.05 -22.16 -40.01
N GLU A 934 28.23 -22.74 -41.19
CA GLU A 934 28.35 -22.04 -42.48
C GLU A 934 27.03 -21.37 -42.89
N GLN A 935 25.89 -22.07 -42.76
CA GLN A 935 24.57 -21.50 -43.04
C GLN A 935 24.22 -20.31 -42.13
N THR A 936 24.66 -20.37 -40.87
CA THR A 936 24.38 -19.31 -39.88
C THR A 936 25.43 -18.19 -39.89
N GLY A 937 26.54 -18.35 -40.62
CA GLY A 937 27.66 -17.40 -40.62
C GLY A 937 28.40 -17.28 -39.28
N CYS A 938 28.27 -18.28 -38.40
CA CYS A 938 28.87 -18.23 -37.07
C CYS A 938 30.34 -18.67 -37.10
N VAL A 939 31.25 -17.69 -37.24
CA VAL A 939 32.71 -17.91 -37.30
C VAL A 939 33.26 -18.70 -36.11
N ARG A 940 32.73 -18.47 -34.90
CA ARG A 940 33.17 -19.22 -33.70
C ARG A 940 32.79 -20.70 -33.76
N SER A 941 31.56 -21.01 -34.20
CA SER A 941 31.11 -22.39 -34.36
C SER A 941 31.88 -23.09 -35.48
N GLN A 942 32.17 -22.39 -36.58
CA GLN A 942 33.03 -22.90 -37.66
C GLN A 942 34.41 -23.31 -37.13
N GLY A 943 35.06 -22.44 -36.35
CA GLY A 943 36.35 -22.74 -35.74
C GLY A 943 36.32 -24.00 -34.88
N ARG A 944 35.28 -24.16 -34.04
CA ARG A 944 35.10 -25.37 -33.21
C ARG A 944 34.94 -26.63 -34.06
N SER A 945 34.06 -26.59 -35.07
CA SER A 945 33.84 -27.73 -35.95
C SER A 945 35.09 -28.08 -36.77
N TYR A 946 35.85 -27.10 -37.27
CA TYR A 946 37.15 -27.35 -37.92
C TYR A 946 38.15 -28.03 -37.00
N GLY A 947 38.28 -27.56 -35.75
CA GLY A 947 39.16 -28.18 -34.77
C GLY A 947 38.76 -29.62 -34.47
N ASN A 948 37.46 -29.89 -34.27
CA ASN A 948 36.94 -31.24 -34.04
C ASN A 948 37.17 -32.15 -35.25
N LEU A 949 36.87 -31.69 -36.47
CA LEU A 949 37.13 -32.43 -37.70
C LEU A 949 38.62 -32.76 -37.87
N GLY A 950 39.52 -31.81 -37.57
CA GLY A 950 40.96 -32.03 -37.55
C GLY A 950 41.35 -33.19 -36.63
N LEU A 951 40.82 -33.19 -35.40
CA LEU A 951 41.04 -34.27 -34.43
C LEU A 951 40.45 -35.62 -34.89
N THR A 952 39.26 -35.63 -35.50
CA THR A 952 38.62 -36.85 -36.00
C THR A 952 39.38 -37.45 -37.18
N TYR A 953 39.82 -36.63 -38.14
CA TYR A 953 40.65 -37.09 -39.26
C TYR A 953 42.01 -37.62 -38.80
N GLU A 954 42.58 -37.03 -37.76
CA GLU A 954 43.80 -37.55 -37.13
C GLU A 954 43.57 -38.93 -36.50
N ALA A 955 42.47 -39.11 -35.77
CA ALA A 955 42.10 -40.40 -35.18
C ALA A 955 41.83 -41.50 -36.23
N LEU A 956 41.35 -41.12 -37.42
CA LEU A 956 41.19 -42.00 -38.59
C LEU A 956 42.52 -42.30 -39.33
N GLY A 957 43.65 -41.73 -38.89
CA GLY A 957 44.95 -41.87 -39.56
C GLY A 957 45.08 -41.09 -40.87
N LYS A 958 44.12 -40.22 -41.21
CA LYS A 958 44.11 -39.39 -42.43
C LYS A 958 44.80 -38.05 -42.18
N TYR A 959 46.10 -38.10 -41.86
CA TYR A 959 46.85 -36.95 -41.36
C TYR A 959 46.89 -35.75 -42.33
N GLU A 960 46.95 -35.96 -43.65
CA GLU A 960 46.96 -34.87 -44.63
C GLU A 960 45.69 -34.01 -44.57
N ARG A 961 44.51 -34.64 -44.42
CA ARG A 961 43.24 -33.92 -44.24
C ARG A 961 43.15 -33.25 -42.88
N ALA A 962 43.71 -33.88 -41.84
CA ALA A 962 43.74 -33.31 -40.49
C ALA A 962 44.51 -31.97 -40.46
N VAL A 963 45.62 -31.87 -41.20
CA VAL A 963 46.38 -30.60 -41.33
C VAL A 963 45.51 -29.49 -41.91
N VAL A 964 44.80 -29.74 -43.01
CA VAL A 964 43.94 -28.74 -43.68
C VAL A 964 42.90 -28.17 -42.71
N PHE A 965 42.18 -29.03 -41.99
CA PHE A 965 41.17 -28.58 -41.03
C PHE A 965 41.78 -27.88 -39.82
N GLN A 966 42.97 -28.29 -39.37
CA GLN A 966 43.64 -27.64 -38.26
C GLN A 966 44.24 -26.27 -38.63
N GLU A 967 44.67 -26.07 -39.87
CA GLU A 967 45.06 -24.75 -40.41
C GLU A 967 43.85 -23.82 -40.52
N GLN A 968 42.68 -24.33 -40.95
CA GLN A 968 41.43 -23.57 -40.94
C GLN A 968 41.02 -23.17 -39.51
N HIS A 969 41.12 -24.09 -38.56
CA HIS A 969 40.91 -23.80 -37.14
C HIS A 969 41.86 -22.71 -36.63
N LEU A 970 43.16 -22.78 -36.98
CA LEU A 970 44.13 -21.75 -36.61
C LEU A 970 43.81 -20.39 -37.24
N SER A 971 43.41 -20.36 -38.52
CA SER A 971 43.01 -19.13 -39.22
C SER A 971 41.81 -18.48 -38.55
N VAL A 972 40.78 -19.25 -38.23
CA VAL A 972 39.59 -18.76 -37.51
C VAL A 972 39.98 -18.23 -36.13
N ALA A 973 40.79 -18.98 -35.37
CA ALA A 973 41.28 -18.54 -34.07
C ALA A 973 42.13 -17.25 -34.16
N ALA A 974 42.83 -17.03 -35.27
CA ALA A 974 43.54 -15.78 -35.57
C ALA A 974 42.59 -14.61 -35.81
N GLN A 975 41.54 -14.82 -36.61
CA GLN A 975 40.52 -13.81 -36.89
C GLN A 975 39.73 -13.41 -35.63
N THR A 976 39.42 -14.38 -34.77
CA THR A 976 38.66 -14.13 -33.52
C THR A 976 39.52 -13.69 -32.35
N ASN A 977 40.84 -13.62 -32.54
CA ASN A 977 41.84 -13.37 -31.51
C ASN A 977 41.74 -14.31 -30.29
N ASP A 978 41.29 -15.55 -30.50
CA ASP A 978 41.17 -16.57 -29.46
C ASP A 978 42.52 -17.25 -29.22
N LEU A 979 43.24 -16.78 -28.18
CA LEU A 979 44.57 -17.29 -27.83
C LEU A 979 44.54 -18.76 -27.38
N ILE A 980 43.44 -19.21 -26.77
CA ILE A 980 43.28 -20.60 -26.32
C ILE A 980 43.11 -21.51 -27.53
N ALA A 981 42.19 -21.17 -28.43
CA ALA A 981 41.98 -21.92 -29.67
C ALA A 981 43.25 -21.96 -30.54
N LYS A 982 44.01 -20.85 -30.62
CA LYS A 982 45.33 -20.82 -31.28
C LYS A 982 46.31 -21.81 -30.67
N THR A 983 46.41 -21.85 -29.33
CA THR A 983 47.30 -22.75 -28.61
C THR A 983 46.98 -24.22 -28.92
N LEU A 984 45.69 -24.58 -28.87
CA LEU A 984 45.21 -25.92 -29.20
C LEU A 984 45.42 -26.26 -30.69
N ALA A 985 45.26 -25.27 -31.57
CA ALA A 985 45.52 -25.41 -33.00
C ALA A 985 46.98 -25.77 -33.28
N TYR A 986 47.91 -24.99 -32.73
CA TYR A 986 49.35 -25.24 -32.83
C TYR A 986 49.78 -26.57 -32.22
N GLY A 987 49.28 -26.92 -31.03
CA GLY A 987 49.58 -28.20 -30.38
C GLY A 987 49.09 -29.41 -31.19
N SER A 988 47.97 -29.27 -31.89
CA SER A 988 47.43 -30.32 -32.76
C SER A 988 48.21 -30.42 -34.07
N LEU A 989 48.46 -29.30 -34.76
CA LEU A 989 49.30 -29.26 -35.97
C LEU A 989 50.68 -29.85 -35.71
N GLY A 990 51.30 -29.48 -34.59
CA GLY A 990 52.57 -30.02 -34.15
C GLY A 990 52.57 -31.55 -34.04
N ARG A 991 51.52 -32.12 -33.43
CA ARG A 991 51.35 -33.57 -33.33
C ARG A 991 51.08 -34.21 -34.70
N THR A 992 50.21 -33.65 -35.52
CA THR A 992 49.87 -34.19 -36.84
C THR A 992 51.09 -34.20 -37.77
N HIS A 993 51.91 -33.14 -37.76
CA HIS A 993 53.16 -33.07 -38.51
C HIS A 993 54.22 -34.05 -37.98
N HIS A 994 54.27 -34.30 -36.67
CA HIS A 994 55.12 -35.34 -36.09
C HIS A 994 54.74 -36.74 -36.62
N ALA A 995 53.43 -37.05 -36.67
CA ALA A 995 52.93 -38.31 -37.21
C ALA A 995 53.24 -38.48 -38.72
N LEU A 996 53.25 -37.38 -39.48
CA LEU A 996 53.67 -37.32 -40.88
C LEU A 996 55.21 -37.39 -41.08
N GLN A 997 55.99 -37.52 -40.01
CA GLN A 997 57.47 -37.48 -40.03
C GLN A 997 58.06 -36.14 -40.52
N ASN A 998 57.26 -35.07 -40.54
CA ASN A 998 57.67 -33.72 -40.89
C ASN A 998 58.18 -32.98 -39.64
N TYR A 999 59.27 -33.48 -39.04
CA TYR A 999 59.73 -33.07 -37.71
C TYR A 999 60.09 -31.58 -37.61
N ALA A 1000 60.65 -30.95 -38.65
CA ALA A 1000 60.96 -29.53 -38.64
C ALA A 1000 59.70 -28.64 -38.48
N GLN A 1001 58.64 -28.97 -39.21
CA GLN A 1001 57.37 -28.25 -39.13
C GLN A 1001 56.65 -28.52 -37.80
N ALA A 1002 56.75 -29.75 -37.29
CA ALA A 1002 56.22 -30.12 -35.98
C ALA A 1002 56.84 -29.27 -34.86
N VAL A 1003 58.17 -29.13 -34.86
CA VAL A 1003 58.91 -28.32 -33.88
C VAL A 1003 58.48 -26.86 -33.94
N MET A 1004 58.37 -26.27 -35.14
CA MET A 1004 57.95 -24.87 -35.33
C MET A 1004 56.57 -24.60 -34.71
N TYR A 1005 55.57 -25.42 -35.05
CA TYR A 1005 54.22 -25.24 -34.51
C TYR A 1005 54.15 -25.46 -33.00
N LEU A 1006 54.88 -26.44 -32.46
CA LEU A 1006 54.92 -26.70 -31.01
C LEU A 1006 55.62 -25.58 -30.24
N GLN A 1007 56.64 -24.93 -30.80
CA GLN A 1007 57.29 -23.77 -30.17
C GLN A 1007 56.34 -22.56 -30.06
N GLU A 1008 55.58 -22.27 -31.13
CA GLU A 1008 54.58 -21.20 -31.08
C GLU A 1008 53.44 -21.51 -30.11
N GLY A 1009 52.97 -22.76 -30.09
CA GLY A 1009 51.99 -23.22 -29.11
C GLY A 1009 52.50 -23.12 -27.67
N LEU A 1010 53.77 -23.46 -27.43
CA LEU A 1010 54.39 -23.39 -26.11
C LEU A 1010 54.45 -21.95 -25.60
N ARG A 1011 54.88 -21.01 -26.43
CA ARG A 1011 54.96 -19.59 -26.09
C ARG A 1011 53.60 -19.04 -25.65
N LEU A 1012 52.53 -19.41 -26.36
CA LEU A 1012 51.17 -19.00 -26.00
C LEU A 1012 50.68 -19.70 -24.72
N ALA A 1013 50.98 -20.99 -24.53
CA ALA A 1013 50.61 -21.72 -23.32
C ALA A 1013 51.25 -21.11 -22.06
N GLU A 1014 52.54 -20.73 -22.14
CA GLU A 1014 53.26 -20.02 -21.08
C GLU A 1014 52.65 -18.65 -20.79
N GLN A 1015 52.34 -17.86 -21.85
CA GLN A 1015 51.70 -16.55 -21.71
C GLN A 1015 50.33 -16.65 -21.02
N LEU A 1016 49.58 -17.70 -21.30
CA LEU A 1016 48.25 -17.94 -20.72
C LEU A 1016 48.31 -18.61 -19.33
N GLY A 1017 49.50 -19.00 -18.83
CA GLY A 1017 49.63 -19.73 -17.57
C GLY A 1017 49.00 -21.13 -17.57
N ARG A 1018 48.72 -21.71 -18.75
CA ARG A 1018 48.04 -23.01 -18.88
C ARG A 1018 49.03 -24.17 -18.74
N ARG A 1019 49.39 -24.49 -17.49
CA ARG A 1019 50.40 -25.49 -17.13
C ARG A 1019 50.21 -26.87 -17.76
N GLU A 1020 48.97 -27.34 -17.92
CA GLU A 1020 48.69 -28.65 -18.51
C GLU A 1020 48.98 -28.68 -20.02
N ASP A 1021 48.52 -27.65 -20.74
CA ASP A 1021 48.79 -27.53 -22.18
C ASP A 1021 50.29 -27.32 -22.41
N GLU A 1022 50.95 -26.54 -21.55
CA GLU A 1022 52.40 -26.38 -21.53
C GLU A 1022 53.09 -27.75 -21.40
N ALA A 1023 52.72 -28.56 -20.40
CA ALA A 1023 53.31 -29.88 -20.18
C ALA A 1023 53.12 -30.81 -21.39
N LYS A 1024 51.91 -30.85 -21.96
CA LYS A 1024 51.59 -31.67 -23.15
C LYS A 1024 52.36 -31.22 -24.39
N ILE A 1025 52.46 -29.91 -24.62
CA ILE A 1025 53.19 -29.34 -25.76
C ILE A 1025 54.69 -29.59 -25.60
N ARG A 1026 55.27 -29.38 -24.40
CA ARG A 1026 56.68 -29.68 -24.12
C ARG A 1026 57.01 -31.15 -24.32
N HIS A 1027 56.16 -32.06 -23.86
CA HIS A 1027 56.32 -33.49 -24.10
C HIS A 1027 56.40 -33.80 -25.60
N ARG A 1028 55.45 -33.30 -26.39
CA ARG A 1028 55.39 -33.49 -27.85
C ARG A 1028 56.56 -32.83 -28.58
N LEU A 1029 56.99 -31.66 -28.11
CA LEU A 1029 58.15 -30.95 -28.65
C LEU A 1029 59.42 -31.76 -28.42
N GLY A 1030 59.58 -32.29 -27.21
CA GLY A 1030 60.69 -33.19 -26.86
C GLY A 1030 60.74 -34.45 -27.72
N LEU A 1031 59.59 -35.11 -27.96
CA LEU A 1031 59.52 -36.25 -28.88
C LEU A 1031 59.89 -35.89 -30.33
N SER A 1032 59.44 -34.72 -30.81
CA SER A 1032 59.74 -34.26 -32.18
C SER A 1032 61.21 -33.86 -32.36
N LEU A 1033 61.81 -33.22 -31.36
CA LEU A 1033 63.24 -32.88 -31.35
C LEU A 1033 64.11 -34.12 -31.29
N TRP A 1034 63.71 -35.12 -30.48
CA TRP A 1034 64.40 -36.40 -30.40
C TRP A 1034 64.38 -37.14 -31.74
N ALA A 1035 63.22 -37.24 -32.38
CA ALA A 1035 63.09 -37.83 -33.71
C ALA A 1035 63.86 -37.05 -34.79
N GLY A 1036 63.97 -35.73 -34.64
CA GLY A 1036 64.77 -34.84 -35.49
C GLY A 1036 66.28 -34.83 -35.20
N GLY A 1037 66.76 -35.59 -34.21
CA GLY A 1037 68.18 -35.74 -33.88
C GLY A 1037 68.78 -34.68 -32.93
N ASN A 1038 67.99 -33.73 -32.42
CA ASN A 1038 68.46 -32.73 -31.46
C ASN A 1038 68.25 -33.22 -30.01
N LEU A 1039 69.21 -34.02 -29.54
CA LEU A 1039 69.09 -34.75 -28.28
C LEU A 1039 69.14 -33.87 -27.02
N GLU A 1040 69.94 -32.81 -27.00
CA GLU A 1040 70.07 -31.92 -25.82
C GLU A 1040 68.79 -31.12 -25.57
N GLU A 1041 68.22 -30.50 -26.61
CA GLU A 1041 66.97 -29.76 -26.44
C GLU A 1041 65.80 -30.70 -26.16
N ALA A 1042 65.79 -31.91 -26.74
CA ALA A 1042 64.80 -32.93 -26.43
C ALA A 1042 64.83 -33.32 -24.94
N GLN A 1043 66.02 -33.49 -24.36
CA GLN A 1043 66.21 -33.76 -22.93
C GLN A 1043 65.61 -32.65 -22.08
N HIS A 1044 65.93 -31.39 -22.40
CA HIS A 1044 65.44 -30.24 -21.64
C HIS A 1044 63.91 -30.13 -21.64
N GLN A 1045 63.28 -30.26 -22.82
CA GLN A 1045 61.82 -30.16 -22.94
C GLN A 1045 61.10 -31.32 -22.26
N LEU A 1046 61.59 -32.56 -22.39
CA LEU A 1046 61.01 -33.74 -21.72
C LEU A 1046 61.16 -33.67 -20.20
N TYR A 1047 62.29 -33.16 -19.69
CA TYR A 1047 62.49 -32.95 -18.26
C TYR A 1047 61.48 -31.93 -17.71
N ARG A 1048 61.36 -30.76 -18.34
CA ARG A 1048 60.39 -29.73 -17.95
C ARG A 1048 58.94 -30.23 -18.01
N ALA A 1049 58.57 -30.96 -19.05
CA ALA A 1049 57.26 -31.59 -19.16
C ALA A 1049 57.00 -32.54 -17.98
N SER A 1050 57.97 -33.38 -17.65
CA SER A 1050 57.82 -34.36 -16.55
C SER A 1050 57.63 -33.69 -15.19
N VAL A 1051 58.34 -32.59 -14.90
CA VAL A 1051 58.19 -31.81 -13.67
C VAL A 1051 56.81 -31.15 -13.61
N LEU A 1052 56.33 -30.56 -14.71
CA LEU A 1052 54.99 -29.96 -14.74
C LEU A 1052 53.89 -31.00 -14.51
N PHE A 1053 53.99 -32.18 -15.12
CA PHE A 1053 53.05 -33.27 -14.86
C PHE A 1053 53.08 -33.72 -13.39
N GLU A 1054 54.25 -33.72 -12.73
CA GLU A 1054 54.34 -33.99 -11.29
C GLU A 1054 53.57 -32.95 -10.47
N THR A 1055 53.80 -31.66 -10.72
CA THR A 1055 53.16 -30.57 -9.99
C THR A 1055 51.63 -30.62 -10.15
N ILE A 1056 51.14 -30.78 -11.38
CA ILE A 1056 49.69 -30.79 -11.67
C ILE A 1056 49.01 -31.99 -11.00
N ARG A 1057 49.65 -33.16 -10.99
CA ARG A 1057 49.09 -34.37 -10.36
C ARG A 1057 49.03 -34.27 -8.83
N HIS A 1058 49.97 -33.53 -8.22
CA HIS A 1058 49.98 -33.28 -6.78
C HIS A 1058 48.87 -32.31 -6.36
N GLU A 1059 48.64 -31.24 -7.13
CA GLU A 1059 47.63 -30.22 -6.84
C GLU A 1059 46.19 -30.73 -7.04
N THR A 1060 45.97 -31.71 -7.93
CA THR A 1060 44.65 -32.28 -8.16
C THR A 1060 44.26 -33.26 -7.04
N GLN A 1061 43.17 -33.03 -6.31
CA GLN A 1061 42.77 -33.88 -5.17
C GLN A 1061 41.63 -34.87 -5.47
N HIS A 1062 40.78 -34.64 -6.49
CA HIS A 1062 39.44 -35.25 -6.52
C HIS A 1062 39.07 -36.16 -7.72
N ASN A 1063 39.89 -36.30 -8.77
CA ASN A 1063 39.55 -37.12 -9.95
C ASN A 1063 40.57 -38.23 -10.24
N THR A 1064 40.21 -39.49 -9.93
CA THR A 1064 41.04 -40.69 -10.10
C THR A 1064 41.37 -40.98 -11.56
N ASP A 1065 40.40 -40.86 -12.46
CA ASP A 1065 40.56 -41.16 -13.89
C ASP A 1065 41.42 -40.10 -14.60
N TYR A 1066 41.26 -38.83 -14.21
CA TYR A 1066 42.10 -37.75 -14.70
C TYR A 1066 43.55 -37.87 -14.22
N LYS A 1067 43.76 -38.28 -12.96
CA LYS A 1067 45.10 -38.62 -12.45
C LYS A 1067 45.75 -39.76 -13.21
N LEU A 1068 44.98 -40.78 -13.59
CA LEU A 1068 45.47 -41.91 -14.39
C LEU A 1068 45.92 -41.46 -15.79
N SER A 1069 45.16 -40.60 -16.48
CA SER A 1069 45.56 -40.08 -17.79
C SER A 1069 46.85 -39.22 -17.73
N LEU A 1070 46.96 -38.35 -16.71
CA LEU A 1070 48.19 -37.59 -16.47
C LEU A 1070 49.37 -38.50 -16.12
N PHE A 1071 49.11 -39.58 -15.36
CA PHE A 1071 50.11 -40.59 -15.01
C PHE A 1071 50.65 -41.31 -16.25
N ASP A 1072 49.81 -41.65 -17.22
CA ASP A 1072 50.27 -42.30 -18.46
C ASP A 1072 51.18 -41.38 -19.28
N LEU A 1073 50.81 -40.10 -19.42
CA LEU A 1073 51.64 -39.10 -20.11
C LEU A 1073 52.95 -38.79 -19.37
N GLN A 1074 52.88 -38.74 -18.05
CA GLN A 1074 54.05 -38.58 -17.19
C GLN A 1074 55.01 -39.77 -17.33
N THR A 1075 54.48 -40.99 -17.29
CA THR A 1075 55.23 -42.24 -17.48
C THR A 1075 55.87 -42.28 -18.88
N SER A 1076 55.10 -41.93 -19.91
CA SER A 1076 55.61 -41.79 -21.28
C SER A 1076 56.74 -40.75 -21.36
N SER A 1077 56.61 -39.62 -20.66
CA SER A 1077 57.65 -38.59 -20.58
C SER A 1077 58.93 -39.11 -19.93
N TYR A 1078 58.85 -39.86 -18.82
CA TYR A 1078 60.04 -40.47 -18.21
C TYR A 1078 60.68 -41.52 -19.10
N GLN A 1079 59.88 -42.38 -19.75
CA GLN A 1079 60.41 -43.38 -20.66
C GLN A 1079 61.12 -42.74 -21.85
N ALA A 1080 60.55 -41.67 -22.44
CA ALA A 1080 61.19 -40.91 -23.50
C ALA A 1080 62.48 -40.23 -23.00
N LEU A 1081 62.44 -39.56 -21.86
CA LEU A 1081 63.59 -38.88 -21.26
C LEU A 1081 64.72 -39.85 -20.91
N GLN A 1082 64.42 -41.02 -20.33
CA GLN A 1082 65.38 -42.09 -20.05
C GLN A 1082 66.12 -42.50 -21.34
N ARG A 1083 65.38 -42.70 -22.44
CA ARG A 1083 65.97 -43.11 -23.73
C ARG A 1083 66.84 -42.01 -24.32
N VAL A 1084 66.42 -40.75 -24.23
CA VAL A 1084 67.22 -39.61 -24.67
C VAL A 1084 68.52 -39.50 -23.85
N LEU A 1085 68.45 -39.62 -22.52
CA LEU A 1085 69.63 -39.59 -21.64
C LEU A 1085 70.62 -40.72 -21.92
N VAL A 1086 70.13 -41.93 -22.20
CA VAL A 1086 70.99 -43.05 -22.63
C VAL A 1086 71.67 -42.74 -23.96
N SER A 1087 70.95 -42.16 -24.93
CA SER A 1087 71.54 -41.77 -26.22
C SER A 1087 72.57 -40.63 -26.12
N LEU A 1088 72.47 -39.80 -25.08
CA LEU A 1088 73.45 -38.75 -24.73
C LEU A 1088 74.66 -39.28 -23.93
N GLY A 1089 74.68 -40.56 -23.54
CA GLY A 1089 75.73 -41.13 -22.68
C GLY A 1089 75.62 -40.75 -21.19
N ARG A 1090 74.51 -40.12 -20.77
CA ARG A 1090 74.24 -39.70 -19.37
C ARG A 1090 73.56 -40.82 -18.60
N HIS A 1091 74.27 -41.94 -18.40
CA HIS A 1091 73.71 -43.18 -17.89
C HIS A 1091 73.20 -43.07 -16.44
N ASP A 1092 73.85 -42.24 -15.63
CA ASP A 1092 73.58 -42.04 -14.21
C ASP A 1092 72.24 -41.32 -14.02
N GLU A 1093 72.03 -40.26 -14.82
CA GLU A 1093 70.76 -39.53 -14.85
C GLU A 1093 69.63 -40.38 -15.42
N ALA A 1094 69.91 -41.21 -16.43
CA ALA A 1094 68.93 -42.14 -16.98
C ALA A 1094 68.45 -43.15 -15.91
N LEU A 1095 69.36 -43.62 -15.05
CA LEU A 1095 69.02 -44.47 -13.90
C LEU A 1095 68.11 -43.74 -12.90
N ALA A 1096 68.43 -42.49 -12.56
CA ALA A 1096 67.58 -41.70 -11.66
C ALA A 1096 66.18 -41.45 -12.22
N ILE A 1097 66.05 -41.17 -13.53
CA ILE A 1097 64.75 -41.01 -14.19
C ILE A 1097 63.97 -42.34 -14.23
N ALA A 1098 64.63 -43.46 -14.49
CA ALA A 1098 64.01 -44.78 -14.44
C ALA A 1098 63.45 -45.08 -13.04
N GLU A 1099 64.21 -44.74 -11.99
CA GLU A 1099 63.77 -44.92 -10.61
C GLU A 1099 62.62 -43.99 -10.21
N ARG A 1100 62.62 -42.75 -10.70
CA ARG A 1100 61.48 -41.81 -10.52
C ARG A 1100 60.22 -42.33 -11.19
N GLY A 1101 60.34 -42.95 -12.37
CA GLY A 1101 59.21 -43.61 -13.03
C GLY A 1101 58.66 -44.80 -12.22
N ARG A 1102 59.54 -45.60 -11.61
CA ARG A 1102 59.16 -46.79 -10.82
C ARG A 1102 58.56 -46.46 -9.45
N THR A 1103 59.19 -45.59 -8.69
CA THR A 1103 58.83 -45.28 -7.28
C THR A 1103 57.47 -44.61 -7.16
N ARG A 1104 57.00 -43.90 -8.18
CA ARG A 1104 55.75 -43.14 -8.14
C ARG A 1104 54.50 -43.99 -8.28
N ALA A 1105 54.55 -45.06 -9.09
CA ALA A 1105 53.48 -46.07 -9.13
C ALA A 1105 53.29 -46.75 -7.76
N PHE A 1106 54.38 -46.86 -6.99
CA PHE A 1106 54.39 -47.48 -5.66
C PHE A 1106 53.98 -46.50 -4.55
N ALA A 1107 54.35 -45.21 -4.66
CA ALA A 1107 54.00 -44.16 -3.69
C ALA A 1107 52.47 -43.93 -3.60
N ASP A 1108 51.77 -43.90 -4.74
CA ASP A 1108 50.31 -43.73 -4.75
C ASP A 1108 49.60 -44.94 -4.08
N LEU A 1109 50.05 -46.17 -4.36
CA LEU A 1109 49.56 -47.40 -3.72
C LEU A 1109 49.82 -47.45 -2.20
N LEU A 1110 50.93 -46.86 -1.75
CA LEU A 1110 51.28 -46.74 -0.34
C LEU A 1110 50.37 -45.73 0.39
N VAL A 1111 50.12 -44.57 -0.23
CA VAL A 1111 49.24 -43.53 0.30
C VAL A 1111 47.78 -44.01 0.34
N GLU A 1112 47.31 -44.76 -0.65
CA GLU A 1112 45.98 -45.39 -0.62
C GLU A 1112 45.82 -46.41 0.51
N ARG A 1113 46.85 -47.24 0.77
CA ARG A 1113 46.81 -48.20 1.90
C ARG A 1113 46.94 -47.53 3.27
N GLN A 1114 47.69 -46.44 3.37
CA GLN A 1114 47.92 -45.75 4.65
C GLN A 1114 46.73 -44.90 5.12
N LYS A 1115 45.73 -44.63 4.27
CA LYS A 1115 44.48 -43.95 4.67
C LYS A 1115 43.67 -44.70 5.75
N GLY A 1116 44.00 -45.96 6.06
CA GLY A 1116 43.36 -46.75 7.12
C GLY A 1116 44.12 -46.81 8.46
N SER A 1117 45.35 -46.34 8.54
CA SER A 1117 46.20 -46.52 9.74
C SER A 1117 47.01 -45.26 10.04
N GLN A 1118 46.54 -44.47 11.00
CA GLN A 1118 47.35 -43.43 11.63
C GLN A 1118 48.44 -44.10 12.49
N GLN A 1119 49.62 -44.36 11.92
CA GLN A 1119 50.88 -44.39 12.69
C GLN A 1119 52.12 -44.46 11.79
N THR A 1120 52.97 -43.43 11.93
CA THR A 1120 54.43 -43.39 11.76
C THR A 1120 55.07 -43.98 10.50
N ALA A 1121 55.40 -43.09 9.55
CA ALA A 1121 56.62 -43.22 8.73
C ALA A 1121 57.22 -41.82 8.50
N SER A 1122 58.48 -41.63 8.92
CA SER A 1122 59.19 -40.35 8.99
C SER A 1122 59.95 -39.97 7.69
N THR A 1123 59.39 -40.28 6.52
CA THR A 1123 59.98 -39.90 5.24
C THR A 1123 58.85 -39.59 4.26
N ASP A 1124 58.83 -38.35 3.77
CA ASP A 1124 57.88 -37.90 2.75
C ASP A 1124 58.06 -38.78 1.49
N PRO A 1125 57.03 -39.57 1.08
CA PRO A 1125 57.15 -40.49 -0.05
C PRO A 1125 57.35 -39.78 -1.41
N TYR A 1126 57.33 -38.43 -1.44
CA TYR A 1126 57.46 -37.62 -2.64
C TYR A 1126 58.84 -37.00 -2.87
N ILE A 1127 59.85 -37.29 -2.03
CA ILE A 1127 61.22 -36.81 -2.26
C ILE A 1127 61.76 -37.41 -3.56
N PRO A 1128 62.16 -36.60 -4.56
CA PRO A 1128 62.58 -37.10 -5.86
C PRO A 1128 63.90 -37.87 -5.74
N VAL A 1129 63.87 -39.16 -6.08
CA VAL A 1129 65.05 -40.04 -6.05
C VAL A 1129 66.19 -39.44 -6.88
N THR A 1130 67.37 -39.33 -6.27
CA THR A 1130 68.62 -38.92 -6.94
C THR A 1130 69.56 -40.12 -7.07
N VAL A 1131 70.57 -39.98 -7.94
CA VAL A 1131 71.62 -41.01 -8.10
C VAL A 1131 72.31 -41.30 -6.76
N GLU A 1132 72.57 -40.27 -5.96
CA GLU A 1132 73.18 -40.39 -4.63
C GLU A 1132 72.35 -41.27 -3.69
N HIS A 1133 71.02 -41.10 -3.65
CA HIS A 1133 70.14 -41.94 -2.83
C HIS A 1133 70.18 -43.42 -3.26
N ILE A 1134 70.26 -43.69 -4.58
CA ILE A 1134 70.37 -45.04 -5.11
C ILE A 1134 71.72 -45.66 -4.69
N LEU A 1135 72.81 -44.91 -4.85
CA LEU A 1135 74.14 -45.33 -4.47
C LEU A 1135 74.28 -45.56 -2.96
N GLU A 1136 73.74 -44.68 -2.11
CA GLU A 1136 73.70 -44.85 -0.66
C GLU A 1136 72.95 -46.13 -0.25
N THR A 1137 71.83 -46.42 -0.91
CA THR A 1137 71.04 -47.64 -0.65
C THR A 1137 71.84 -48.90 -1.00
N VAL A 1138 72.50 -48.92 -2.17
CA VAL A 1138 73.35 -50.05 -2.59
C VAL A 1138 74.58 -50.20 -1.68
N ASN A 1139 75.22 -49.09 -1.32
CA ASN A 1139 76.36 -49.06 -0.40
C ASN A 1139 75.98 -49.55 1.01
N GLY A 1140 74.81 -49.16 1.52
CA GLY A 1140 74.28 -49.61 2.80
C GLY A 1140 73.97 -51.11 2.82
N GLN A 1141 73.46 -51.66 1.72
CA GLN A 1141 73.16 -53.09 1.57
C GLN A 1141 74.40 -53.96 1.33
N ARG A 1142 75.54 -53.36 0.96
CA ARG A 1142 76.81 -54.04 0.64
C ARG A 1142 76.65 -55.21 -0.35
N ALA A 1143 75.70 -55.11 -1.26
CA ALA A 1143 75.40 -56.12 -2.27
C ALA A 1143 75.42 -55.50 -3.66
N MET A 1144 75.88 -56.25 -4.67
CA MET A 1144 75.72 -55.83 -6.06
C MET A 1144 74.24 -55.86 -6.43
N VAL A 1145 73.72 -54.74 -6.93
CA VAL A 1145 72.33 -54.60 -7.35
C VAL A 1145 72.27 -54.50 -8.86
N LEU A 1146 71.57 -55.45 -9.49
CA LEU A 1146 71.19 -55.35 -10.89
C LEU A 1146 69.87 -54.60 -10.99
N TYR A 1147 69.93 -53.34 -11.41
CA TYR A 1147 68.76 -52.55 -11.73
C TYR A 1147 68.37 -52.75 -13.20
N TYR A 1148 67.08 -52.86 -13.48
CA TYR A 1148 66.59 -52.90 -14.86
C TYR A 1148 65.29 -52.12 -15.03
N SER A 1149 65.11 -51.53 -16.21
CA SER A 1149 63.94 -50.75 -16.58
C SER A 1149 63.49 -51.10 -18.00
N LEU A 1150 62.18 -51.20 -18.20
CA LEU A 1150 61.57 -51.32 -19.52
C LEU A 1150 61.10 -49.94 -19.96
N ALA A 1151 61.72 -49.38 -21.01
CA ALA A 1151 61.33 -48.10 -21.58
C ALA A 1151 61.12 -48.21 -23.09
N GLY A 1152 59.89 -47.95 -23.55
CA GLY A 1152 59.52 -48.00 -24.96
C GLY A 1152 59.77 -49.36 -25.63
N GLY A 1153 59.59 -50.46 -24.90
CA GLY A 1153 59.81 -51.83 -25.38
C GLY A 1153 61.27 -52.32 -25.34
N PHE A 1154 62.20 -51.50 -24.87
CA PHE A 1154 63.61 -51.88 -24.70
C PHE A 1154 63.94 -52.14 -23.23
N LEU A 1155 64.75 -53.17 -22.96
CA LEU A 1155 65.29 -53.48 -21.64
C LEU A 1155 66.62 -52.76 -21.43
N TYR A 1156 66.67 -51.87 -20.44
CA TYR A 1156 67.89 -51.22 -19.97
C TYR A 1156 68.29 -51.84 -18.64
N SER A 1157 69.58 -52.10 -18.45
CA SER A 1157 70.10 -52.64 -17.19
C SER A 1157 71.35 -51.88 -16.73
N TRP A 1158 71.45 -51.70 -15.42
CA TRP A 1158 72.57 -51.09 -14.73
C TRP A 1158 73.02 -52.05 -13.63
N LEU A 1159 74.30 -52.41 -13.63
CA LEU A 1159 74.89 -53.16 -12.53
C LEU A 1159 75.57 -52.18 -11.59
N ILE A 1160 75.02 -52.02 -10.39
CA ILE A 1160 75.52 -51.08 -9.39
C ILE A 1160 76.27 -51.90 -8.34
N ALA A 1161 77.57 -51.68 -8.25
CA ALA A 1161 78.40 -52.30 -7.23
C ALA A 1161 78.50 -51.39 -5.99
N PRO A 1162 78.45 -51.94 -4.77
CA PRO A 1162 78.72 -51.17 -3.57
C PRO A 1162 80.17 -50.70 -3.62
N GLY A 1163 80.41 -49.41 -3.38
CA GLY A 1163 81.74 -48.82 -3.37
C GLY A 1163 82.64 -49.55 -2.37
N THR A 1164 83.78 -50.05 -2.84
CA THR A 1164 84.86 -50.45 -1.95
C THR A 1164 85.30 -49.22 -1.18
N ALA A 1165 85.25 -49.26 0.15
CA ALA A 1165 85.71 -48.15 0.97
C ALA A 1165 87.14 -47.77 0.56
N GLY A 1166 87.26 -46.58 -0.05
CA GLY A 1166 88.52 -45.98 -0.51
C GLY A 1166 88.81 -46.18 -1.99
N VAL A 1167 88.37 -45.25 -2.84
CA VAL A 1167 89.21 -44.26 -3.54
C VAL A 1167 88.29 -43.43 -4.44
N SER A 1168 88.41 -42.12 -4.29
CA SER A 1168 87.81 -41.07 -5.11
C SER A 1168 88.24 -41.16 -6.58
N ASN A 1169 87.26 -41.27 -7.49
CA ASN A 1169 87.10 -40.43 -8.68
C ASN A 1169 85.77 -40.72 -9.37
#